data_AF-A0A9Q0LQA1-F1
#
_entry.id   AF-A0A9Q0LQA1-F1
#
_cell.length_a   1.000
_cell.length_b   1.000
_cell.length_c   1.000
_cell.angle_alpha   90.00
_cell.angle_beta   90.00
_cell.angle_gamma   90.00
#
_symmetry.space_group_name_H-M   'P 1'
#
loop_
_entity.id
_entity.type
_entity.pdbx_description
1 polymer ?
#
loop_
_entity_poly.entity_id
_entity_poly.type
_entity_poly.pdbx_seq_one_letter_code
_entity_poly.pdbx_strand_id
1 'polypeptide(L)'
;MLKQIEEEFLIVKKISLYKQLKILQTITPNSKTKFNIILKGKWTELNISEEDHIKITIDEKSKMKENEDSITISNETNSISVNPEIFINMTDICSGSWCLRKSVLSSVFIPFHSVQAVQLMQTGEIAHEIFEHCLLKTSQNSQKNANQTNQILFDVFDEEIQKKSVNILLSEETISQMKTKLNKFIFNYLQWKKKYMDNYGKIKVARMKYRRQQQEFFWKVDSLVSVEEKINSLSYGFVGKIDSVVKSTFSEVDPKIIMQNPELDQQKKKKLLEPKITPLEYKNSEKPVQNSQIEQVQLYLKMLSEKYNSEVDHGILHYFKKSIYDNTVAVLFDQSIFSDLLFRRNLIALHRIRNTLPKIDTSIARSCAKCQFARFCAIYDLLQSGTEKNHDKFYPTNFLTNQDLQFLKIWNLFLDKESTQSYLLNQEIWTQPLEERIRLGLTIGDLELIESDQIQNNNENENENENENFIETKEFWNYKFRRLSQNWIPQKFIKGAYIALVSLVSNPQINAKKSIHPKIICEARIISITNTLVEIETENQIPLLLSVENDTQNKPTFRIDVSFSISNHKIQRTNIFQFVVKNNKIRQILFQDAPHLLGNLDNQTDISGIPLSLPQTANSVEKAKLILDELQSTNYIIISGLPGTGKTHLAANIAQEILKRNSTVLVVSSSKFGLKRILGKFVEDQVSHNDILSFVKMSSSTEEMEKYYLNYKFEETEINSQEDLKKFQLKIQNFPIVALTVKEIYHSLLVTEEIRFDYCIIDDANELNVPSSLGPLVMAHKFILLGHSSKNPPSILSSYSNSEIEMYSPSLLEILEKNVKRNSIQLKSQFVVNQEIMDLANSLNDDENQMVCFDQEISQSVLKPNTQDEPKKHDNPKLEISHFLEQKVLSKIINPENPVIFISMNRDFLQNAKKSNDFPEIEDSFPSYNQPKESIKPDDPMHDFNRTFNSFNFNRNLQQTNWIHFFNNRTTKHFLPSKKLLLFEFNSN
;
A
#
# COMPACT_ATOMS: atom_id res chain seq x y z
N MET A 1 26.17 -7.70 24.92
CA MET A 1 25.78 -8.75 23.95
C MET A 1 24.30 -9.10 23.98
N LEU A 2 23.68 -9.56 25.08
CA LEU A 2 22.24 -9.91 25.09
C LEU A 2 21.33 -8.77 24.61
N LYS A 3 21.59 -7.53 25.05
CA LYS A 3 20.91 -6.32 24.57
C LYS A 3 21.08 -6.10 23.06
N GLN A 4 22.25 -6.43 22.53
CA GLN A 4 22.57 -6.30 21.10
C GLN A 4 21.85 -7.36 20.27
N ILE A 5 21.66 -8.57 20.79
CA ILE A 5 20.87 -9.63 20.15
C ILE A 5 19.37 -9.26 20.13
N GLU A 6 18.86 -8.68 21.23
CA GLU A 6 17.48 -8.16 21.27
C GLU A 6 17.28 -6.96 20.34
N GLU A 7 18.33 -6.15 20.12
CA GLU A 7 18.26 -4.96 19.27
C GLU A 7 18.46 -5.31 17.79
N GLU A 8 19.43 -6.13 17.41
CA GLU A 8 19.77 -6.40 16.00
C GLU A 8 19.00 -7.59 15.38
N PHE A 9 18.98 -7.65 14.06
CA PHE A 9 18.61 -8.87 13.31
C PHE A 9 19.83 -9.78 13.17
N LEU A 10 19.60 -11.07 13.04
CA LEU A 10 20.65 -12.07 12.84
C LEU A 10 20.45 -12.79 11.52
N ILE A 11 21.53 -13.08 10.82
CA ILE A 11 21.53 -13.89 9.59
C ILE A 11 22.11 -15.26 9.91
N VAL A 12 21.39 -16.32 9.55
CA VAL A 12 21.87 -17.70 9.71
C VAL A 12 23.00 -17.98 8.71
N LYS A 13 24.17 -18.39 9.20
CA LYS A 13 25.34 -18.69 8.37
C LYS A 13 25.72 -20.15 8.32
N LYS A 14 25.36 -20.92 9.34
CA LYS A 14 25.59 -22.36 9.36
C LYS A 14 24.55 -23.04 10.25
N ILE A 15 24.13 -24.22 9.83
CA ILE A 15 23.21 -25.06 10.59
C ILE A 15 23.90 -26.38 10.93
N SER A 16 23.79 -26.80 12.18
CA SER A 16 24.28 -28.11 12.62
C SER A 16 23.23 -28.83 13.46
N LEU A 17 23.18 -30.14 13.33
CA LEU A 17 22.33 -31.01 14.12
C LEU A 17 23.19 -31.78 15.10
N TYR A 18 22.84 -31.70 16.38
CA TYR A 18 23.54 -32.43 17.43
C TYR A 18 22.52 -33.08 18.36
N LYS A 19 22.44 -34.42 18.31
CA LYS A 19 21.38 -35.21 18.97
C LYS A 19 19.99 -34.71 18.53
N GLN A 20 19.14 -34.30 19.47
CA GLN A 20 17.81 -33.73 19.23
C GLN A 20 17.81 -32.19 19.22
N LEU A 21 18.98 -31.56 19.06
CA LEU A 21 19.13 -30.10 19.02
C LEU A 21 19.48 -29.64 17.61
N LYS A 22 18.94 -28.48 17.22
CA LYS A 22 19.35 -27.76 16.02
C LYS A 22 20.09 -26.50 16.45
N ILE A 23 21.34 -26.35 16.03
CA ILE A 23 22.22 -25.24 16.40
C ILE A 23 22.40 -24.35 15.16
N LEU A 24 22.04 -23.08 15.29
CA LEU A 24 22.23 -22.05 14.27
C LEU A 24 23.43 -21.19 14.65
N GLN A 25 24.43 -21.12 13.78
CA GLN A 25 25.47 -20.12 13.88
C GLN A 25 25.02 -18.90 13.09
N THR A 26 24.94 -17.77 13.75
CA THR A 26 24.40 -16.53 13.17
C THR A 26 25.36 -15.38 13.27
N ILE A 27 25.18 -14.38 12.43
CA ILE A 27 25.95 -13.14 12.44
C ILE A 27 25.03 -11.93 12.40
N THR A 28 25.38 -10.85 13.08
CA THR A 28 24.72 -9.56 12.91
C THR A 28 25.15 -8.89 11.59
N PRO A 29 24.22 -8.30 10.81
CA PRO A 29 24.55 -7.60 9.58
C PRO A 29 25.53 -6.45 9.78
N ASN A 30 25.32 -5.64 10.82
CA ASN A 30 26.04 -4.37 11.05
C ASN A 30 27.32 -4.59 11.85
N SER A 31 27.20 -5.16 13.05
CA SER A 31 28.33 -5.32 13.98
C SER A 31 29.23 -6.53 13.66
N LYS A 32 28.81 -7.42 12.76
CA LYS A 32 29.50 -8.67 12.39
C LYS A 32 29.78 -9.61 13.58
N THR A 33 29.07 -9.43 14.69
CA THR A 33 29.13 -10.25 15.89
C THR A 33 28.48 -11.60 15.63
N LYS A 34 29.11 -12.68 16.10
CA LYS A 34 28.61 -14.05 15.93
C LYS A 34 27.88 -14.54 17.18
N PHE A 35 26.82 -15.32 16.98
CA PHE A 35 26.04 -15.93 18.06
C PHE A 35 25.67 -17.37 17.72
N ASN A 36 25.57 -18.23 18.74
CA ASN A 36 25.02 -19.58 18.60
C ASN A 36 23.60 -19.63 19.17
N ILE A 37 22.62 -20.02 18.36
CA ILE A 37 21.23 -20.20 18.79
C ILE A 37 20.91 -21.69 18.84
N ILE A 38 20.51 -22.18 20.00
CA ILE A 38 20.20 -23.60 20.24
C ILE A 38 18.69 -23.78 20.29
N LEU A 39 18.14 -24.47 19.30
CA LEU A 39 16.71 -24.79 19.22
C LEU A 39 16.42 -26.15 19.87
N LYS A 40 15.37 -26.20 20.69
CA LYS A 40 14.87 -27.40 21.39
C LYS A 40 13.42 -27.71 21.04
N GLY A 41 13.06 -29.00 21.12
CA GLY A 41 11.68 -29.45 20.92
C GLY A 41 11.15 -29.12 19.53
N LYS A 42 9.89 -28.66 19.44
CA LYS A 42 9.21 -28.35 18.17
C LYS A 42 9.98 -27.36 17.29
N TRP A 43 10.75 -26.44 17.89
CA TRP A 43 11.54 -25.46 17.14
C TRP A 43 12.58 -26.09 16.21
N THR A 44 13.01 -27.32 16.49
CA THR A 44 13.92 -28.08 15.62
C THR A 44 13.26 -28.52 14.31
N GLU A 45 11.93 -28.56 14.24
CA GLU A 45 11.16 -28.92 13.03
C GLU A 45 11.08 -27.77 12.02
N LEU A 46 11.37 -26.53 12.43
CA LEU A 46 11.42 -25.41 11.49
C LEU A 46 12.49 -25.67 10.43
N ASN A 47 12.09 -25.70 9.17
CA ASN A 47 13.00 -25.78 8.04
C ASN A 47 13.69 -24.42 7.85
N ILE A 48 14.63 -24.07 8.72
CA ILE A 48 15.46 -22.88 8.61
C ILE A 48 16.62 -23.23 7.68
N SER A 49 16.96 -22.31 6.78
CA SER A 49 18.05 -22.42 5.83
C SER A 49 19.15 -21.41 6.16
N GLU A 50 20.33 -21.61 5.57
CA GLU A 50 21.36 -20.55 5.53
C GLU A 50 20.79 -19.31 4.82
N GLU A 51 21.25 -18.14 5.25
CA GLU A 51 20.77 -16.81 4.86
C GLU A 51 19.34 -16.44 5.32
N ASP A 52 18.61 -17.33 6.00
CA ASP A 52 17.36 -16.91 6.66
C ASP A 52 17.67 -15.86 7.75
N HIS A 53 16.80 -14.86 7.86
CA HIS A 53 16.87 -13.83 8.88
C HIS A 53 16.13 -14.31 10.13
N ILE A 54 16.68 -14.02 11.31
CA ILE A 54 16.04 -14.32 12.57
C ILE A 54 16.09 -13.13 13.51
N LYS A 55 15.03 -13.00 14.31
CA LYS A 55 14.94 -12.07 15.42
C LYS A 55 14.70 -12.84 16.71
N ILE A 56 15.43 -12.48 17.75
CA ILE A 56 15.35 -13.13 19.06
C ILE A 56 14.76 -12.15 20.07
N THR A 57 13.78 -12.62 20.83
CA THR A 57 13.29 -11.92 22.02
C THR A 57 13.64 -12.74 23.25
N ILE A 58 14.32 -12.12 24.21
CA ILE A 58 14.79 -12.80 25.42
C ILE A 58 13.76 -12.59 26.53
N ASP A 59 13.38 -13.67 27.21
CA ASP A 59 12.54 -13.58 28.40
C ASP A 59 13.34 -12.97 29.55
N GLU A 60 12.81 -11.94 30.22
CA GLU A 60 13.50 -11.29 31.34
C GLU A 60 13.93 -12.28 32.43
N LYS A 61 13.13 -13.34 32.67
CA LYS A 61 13.46 -14.39 33.64
C LYS A 61 14.64 -15.27 33.22
N SER A 62 14.97 -15.28 31.93
CA SER A 62 16.08 -16.04 31.35
C SER A 62 17.38 -15.24 31.24
N LYS A 63 17.33 -13.90 31.35
CA LYS A 63 18.50 -13.01 31.22
C LYS A 63 19.64 -13.34 32.20
N MET A 64 19.35 -14.03 33.31
CA MET A 64 20.35 -14.45 34.30
C MET A 64 20.92 -15.87 34.11
N LYS A 65 20.43 -16.65 33.12
CA LYS A 65 20.80 -18.05 32.90
C LYS A 65 21.46 -18.35 31.55
N GLU A 66 21.44 -17.40 30.63
CA GLU A 66 22.05 -17.55 29.31
C GLU A 66 23.55 -17.24 29.37
N ASN A 67 24.36 -18.02 28.64
CA ASN A 67 25.78 -17.76 28.50
C ASN A 67 26.02 -16.65 27.45
N GLU A 68 27.15 -15.96 27.56
CA GLU A 68 27.51 -14.85 26.67
C GLU A 68 27.58 -15.22 25.18
N ASP A 69 27.87 -16.49 24.84
CA ASP A 69 28.09 -16.97 23.47
C ASP A 69 26.95 -17.82 22.87
N SER A 70 25.93 -18.18 23.66
CA SER A 70 24.86 -19.06 23.18
C SER A 70 23.51 -18.79 23.85
N ILE A 71 22.44 -18.77 23.05
CA ILE A 71 21.05 -18.61 23.54
C ILE A 71 20.24 -19.87 23.25
N THR A 72 19.49 -20.34 24.26
CA THR A 72 18.57 -21.47 24.08
C THR A 72 17.13 -21.01 23.84
N ILE A 73 16.50 -21.53 22.78
CA ILE A 73 15.08 -21.33 22.49
C ILE A 73 14.29 -22.60 22.83
N SER A 74 13.25 -22.45 23.67
CA SER A 74 12.37 -23.54 24.10
C SER A 74 10.90 -23.11 24.03
N ASN A 75 9.97 -23.99 24.45
CA ASN A 75 8.54 -23.62 24.57
C ASN A 75 8.25 -22.71 25.78
N GLU A 76 9.15 -22.69 26.76
CA GLU A 76 8.95 -21.99 28.03
C GLU A 76 9.77 -20.70 28.12
N THR A 77 10.86 -20.59 27.34
CA THR A 77 11.83 -19.51 27.44
C THR A 77 12.27 -19.03 26.07
N ASN A 78 12.44 -17.70 25.96
CA ASN A 78 12.87 -16.99 24.76
C ASN A 78 11.95 -17.24 23.56
N SER A 79 12.14 -16.46 22.50
CA SER A 79 11.32 -16.56 21.29
C SER A 79 12.16 -16.27 20.07
N ILE A 80 11.88 -16.99 18.98
CA ILE A 80 12.54 -16.83 17.69
C ILE A 80 11.50 -16.54 16.61
N SER A 81 11.72 -15.47 15.87
CA SER A 81 10.94 -15.10 14.68
C SER A 81 11.82 -15.30 13.46
N VAL A 82 11.39 -16.11 12.50
CA VAL A 82 12.15 -16.39 11.27
C VAL A 82 11.57 -15.57 10.12
N ASN A 83 12.39 -14.83 9.39
CA ASN A 83 12.00 -13.87 8.36
C ASN A 83 10.91 -12.90 8.87
N PRO A 84 11.17 -12.18 9.99
CA PRO A 84 10.21 -11.29 10.66
C PRO A 84 9.64 -10.18 9.77
N GLU A 85 10.37 -9.72 8.76
CA GLU A 85 9.91 -8.76 7.75
C GLU A 85 8.68 -9.23 6.94
N ILE A 86 8.44 -10.54 6.90
CA ILE A 86 7.24 -11.10 6.29
C ILE A 86 6.10 -11.00 7.29
N PHE A 87 5.44 -9.84 7.30
CA PHE A 87 4.28 -9.63 8.16
C PHE A 87 3.15 -10.61 7.80
N ILE A 88 2.76 -11.42 8.78
CA ILE A 88 1.61 -12.32 8.70
C ILE A 88 0.45 -11.70 9.48
N ASN A 89 -0.77 -11.70 8.92
CA ASN A 89 -1.92 -11.22 9.68
C ASN A 89 -2.21 -12.16 10.85
N MET A 90 -2.55 -11.60 12.00
CA MET A 90 -2.89 -12.38 13.20
C MET A 90 -4.03 -13.37 12.99
N THR A 91 -5.05 -12.97 12.23
CA THR A 91 -6.19 -13.83 11.89
C THR A 91 -5.77 -15.07 11.09
N ASP A 92 -4.73 -14.95 10.25
CA ASP A 92 -4.14 -16.07 9.51
C ASP A 92 -3.37 -17.01 10.45
N ILE A 93 -2.61 -16.47 11.42
CA ILE A 93 -1.91 -17.27 12.44
C ILE A 93 -2.89 -18.08 13.30
N CYS A 94 -3.95 -17.42 13.78
CA CYS A 94 -4.96 -18.05 14.64
C CYS A 94 -5.78 -19.11 13.88
N SER A 95 -6.15 -18.84 12.62
CA SER A 95 -6.88 -19.79 11.77
C SER A 95 -6.04 -20.99 11.30
N GLY A 96 -4.71 -20.88 11.39
CA GLY A 96 -3.78 -21.96 11.04
C GLY A 96 -3.88 -23.19 11.94
N SER A 97 -4.51 -23.07 13.11
CA SER A 97 -4.79 -24.19 14.01
C SER A 97 -5.66 -25.29 13.37
N TRP A 98 -6.57 -24.91 12.46
CA TRP A 98 -7.41 -25.85 11.73
C TRP A 98 -6.81 -26.25 10.38
N CYS A 99 -6.20 -25.32 9.65
CA CYS A 99 -5.57 -25.61 8.35
C CYS A 99 -4.46 -24.60 8.04
N LEU A 100 -3.21 -25.02 8.20
CA LEU A 100 -2.05 -24.17 7.89
C LEU A 100 -2.02 -23.75 6.42
N ARG A 101 -2.47 -24.62 5.50
CA ARG A 101 -2.53 -24.31 4.06
C ARG A 101 -3.51 -23.18 3.75
N LYS A 102 -4.64 -23.10 4.46
CA LYS A 102 -5.58 -21.98 4.36
C LYS A 102 -4.89 -20.66 4.73
N SER A 103 -4.12 -20.64 5.82
CA SER A 103 -3.41 -19.44 6.29
C SER A 103 -2.33 -18.96 5.33
N VAL A 104 -1.68 -19.88 4.59
CA VAL A 104 -0.76 -19.48 3.51
C VAL A 104 -1.56 -18.91 2.34
N LEU A 105 -2.64 -19.57 1.91
CA LEU A 105 -3.45 -19.12 0.76
C LEU A 105 -4.14 -17.78 1.00
N SER A 106 -4.61 -17.48 2.21
CA SER A 106 -5.21 -16.16 2.55
C SER A 106 -4.22 -15.00 2.43
N SER A 107 -2.93 -15.28 2.57
CA SER A 107 -1.87 -14.30 2.36
C SER A 107 -1.52 -14.07 0.88
N VAL A 108 -2.11 -14.85 -0.03
CA VAL A 108 -1.77 -14.90 -1.47
C VAL A 108 -2.99 -14.63 -2.38
N PHE A 109 -4.20 -14.90 -1.91
CA PHE A 109 -5.46 -14.75 -2.68
C PHE A 109 -6.50 -13.88 -1.99
N ILE A 110 -7.37 -13.26 -2.79
CA ILE A 110 -8.63 -12.68 -2.32
C ILE A 110 -9.65 -13.81 -2.18
N PRO A 111 -10.30 -13.97 -1.01
CA PRO A 111 -11.29 -15.03 -0.80
C PRO A 111 -12.59 -14.76 -1.55
N PHE A 112 -13.27 -15.84 -1.95
CA PHE A 112 -14.66 -15.78 -2.41
C PHE A 112 -15.58 -16.25 -1.27
N HIS A 113 -16.45 -15.36 -0.81
CA HIS A 113 -17.37 -15.62 0.29
C HIS A 113 -18.76 -15.99 -0.21
N SER A 114 -19.42 -16.93 0.46
CA SER A 114 -20.86 -17.17 0.29
C SER A 114 -21.67 -16.02 0.90
N VAL A 115 -22.87 -15.75 0.37
CA VAL A 115 -23.80 -14.71 0.90
C VAL A 115 -23.94 -14.78 2.42
N GLN A 116 -24.22 -15.96 2.98
CA GLN A 116 -24.36 -16.15 4.43
C GLN A 116 -23.10 -15.75 5.23
N ALA A 117 -21.91 -15.95 4.66
CA ALA A 117 -20.66 -15.56 5.32
C ALA A 117 -20.50 -14.04 5.29
N VAL A 118 -20.87 -13.39 4.19
CA VAL A 118 -20.88 -11.92 4.06
C VAL A 118 -21.85 -11.31 5.07
N GLN A 119 -23.09 -11.81 5.18
CA GLN A 119 -24.08 -11.36 6.17
C GLN A 119 -23.54 -11.40 7.61
N LEU A 120 -22.88 -12.49 7.99
CA LEU A 120 -22.31 -12.65 9.32
C LEU A 120 -21.13 -11.71 9.57
N MET A 121 -20.27 -11.51 8.57
CA MET A 121 -19.15 -10.58 8.64
C MET A 121 -19.65 -9.14 8.81
N GLN A 122 -20.61 -8.72 7.99
CA GLN A 122 -21.22 -7.39 8.06
C GLN A 122 -21.95 -7.14 9.38
N THR A 123 -22.74 -8.11 9.87
CA THR A 123 -23.38 -7.97 11.19
C THR A 123 -22.32 -7.80 12.29
N GLY A 124 -21.16 -8.45 12.14
CA GLY A 124 -20.03 -8.29 13.05
C GLY A 124 -19.40 -6.91 12.97
N GLU A 125 -19.05 -6.48 11.76
CA GLU A 125 -18.42 -5.18 11.46
C GLU A 125 -19.27 -4.00 11.98
N ILE A 126 -20.55 -3.95 11.64
CA ILE A 126 -21.48 -2.91 12.12
C ILE A 126 -21.55 -2.89 13.65
N ALA A 127 -21.57 -4.08 14.28
CA ALA A 127 -21.62 -4.16 15.74
C ALA A 127 -20.32 -3.66 16.39
N HIS A 128 -19.15 -3.85 15.76
CA HIS A 128 -17.89 -3.31 16.23
C HIS A 128 -17.88 -1.78 16.12
N GLU A 129 -18.24 -1.23 14.96
CA GLU A 129 -18.29 0.22 14.71
C GLU A 129 -19.24 0.94 15.69
N ILE A 130 -20.45 0.41 15.91
CA ILE A 130 -21.38 0.97 16.91
C ILE A 130 -20.73 0.95 18.31
N PHE A 131 -20.05 -0.13 18.69
CA PHE A 131 -19.38 -0.20 20.01
C PHE A 131 -18.29 0.86 20.15
N GLU A 132 -17.45 0.99 19.12
CA GLU A 132 -16.32 1.91 19.08
C GLU A 132 -16.78 3.36 19.15
N HIS A 133 -17.79 3.73 18.36
CA HIS A 133 -18.38 5.07 18.41
C HIS A 133 -19.08 5.33 19.75
N CYS A 134 -19.78 4.34 20.30
CA CYS A 134 -20.35 4.44 21.64
C CYS A 134 -19.26 4.70 22.71
N LEU A 135 -18.12 4.01 22.61
CA LEU A 135 -16.99 4.13 23.53
C LEU A 135 -16.32 5.51 23.41
N LEU A 136 -16.10 6.00 22.19
CA LEU A 136 -15.59 7.34 21.89
C LEU A 136 -16.51 8.43 22.46
N LYS A 137 -17.81 8.40 22.14
CA LYS A 137 -18.80 9.38 22.64
C LYS A 137 -18.92 9.34 24.15
N THR A 138 -18.81 8.15 24.76
CA THR A 138 -18.83 8.00 26.23
C THR A 138 -17.59 8.63 26.86
N SER A 139 -16.41 8.44 26.27
CA SER A 139 -15.15 9.02 26.77
C SER A 139 -15.15 10.55 26.68
N GLN A 140 -15.70 11.12 25.60
CA GLN A 140 -15.75 12.57 25.38
C GLN A 140 -16.79 13.29 26.25
N ASN A 141 -17.92 12.64 26.56
CA ASN A 141 -19.06 13.27 27.25
C ASN A 141 -19.16 12.91 28.75
N SER A 142 -18.04 12.63 29.41
CA SER A 142 -17.99 12.21 30.83
C SER A 142 -18.64 13.20 31.82
N GLN A 143 -18.92 14.43 31.41
CA GLN A 143 -19.53 15.50 32.23
C GLN A 143 -21.02 15.77 31.93
N LYS A 144 -21.64 15.12 30.94
CA LYS A 144 -23.06 15.34 30.57
C LYS A 144 -24.03 14.48 31.41
N ASN A 145 -25.30 14.88 31.48
CA ASN A 145 -26.34 14.13 32.17
C ASN A 145 -26.62 12.77 31.50
N ALA A 146 -27.02 11.76 32.29
CA ALA A 146 -27.21 10.39 31.82
C ALA A 146 -28.26 10.24 30.69
N ASN A 147 -29.34 11.02 30.71
CA ASN A 147 -30.39 10.96 29.68
C ASN A 147 -29.89 11.45 28.31
N GLN A 148 -29.12 12.55 28.29
CA GLN A 148 -28.51 13.06 27.05
C GLN A 148 -27.50 12.07 26.47
N THR A 149 -26.73 11.40 27.34
CA THR A 149 -25.78 10.38 26.91
C THR A 149 -26.49 9.19 26.28
N ASN A 150 -27.61 8.72 26.85
CA ASN A 150 -28.35 7.60 26.28
C ASN A 150 -28.91 7.94 24.89
N GLN A 151 -29.44 9.15 24.71
CA GLN A 151 -29.97 9.58 23.41
C GLN A 151 -28.88 9.58 22.33
N ILE A 152 -27.71 10.18 22.62
CA ILE A 152 -26.55 10.17 21.72
C ILE A 152 -26.18 8.73 21.29
N LEU A 153 -26.27 7.76 22.19
CA LEU A 153 -25.93 6.36 21.88
C LEU A 153 -26.98 5.68 20.98
N PHE A 154 -28.26 6.02 21.13
CA PHE A 154 -29.29 5.55 20.20
C PHE A 154 -29.15 6.21 18.83
N ASP A 155 -28.80 7.50 18.79
CA ASP A 155 -28.54 8.20 17.52
C ASP A 155 -27.36 7.56 16.79
N VAL A 156 -26.26 7.25 17.50
CA VAL A 156 -25.11 6.47 16.94
C VAL A 156 -25.55 5.13 16.38
N PHE A 157 -26.42 4.38 17.08
CA PHE A 157 -26.90 3.09 16.58
C PHE A 157 -27.64 3.21 15.26
N ASP A 158 -28.54 4.18 15.15
CA ASP A 158 -29.32 4.39 13.94
C ASP A 158 -28.45 4.93 12.80
N GLU A 159 -27.53 5.86 13.10
CA GLU A 159 -26.60 6.46 12.16
C GLU A 159 -25.66 5.41 11.53
N GLU A 160 -25.01 4.56 12.34
CA GLU A 160 -24.07 3.56 11.83
C GLU A 160 -24.73 2.47 10.99
N ILE A 161 -25.95 2.04 11.35
CA ILE A 161 -26.70 1.09 10.51
C ILE A 161 -27.10 1.76 9.19
N GLN A 162 -27.49 3.03 9.22
CA GLN A 162 -27.90 3.77 8.04
C GLN A 162 -26.70 3.99 7.09
N LYS A 163 -25.52 4.32 7.63
CA LYS A 163 -24.23 4.40 6.90
C LYS A 163 -23.79 3.08 6.27
N LYS A 164 -24.39 1.95 6.60
CA LYS A 164 -24.02 0.63 6.03
C LYS A 164 -25.16 -0.01 5.26
N SER A 165 -26.20 0.76 4.93
CA SER A 165 -27.41 0.30 4.24
C SER A 165 -27.11 -0.46 2.95
N VAL A 166 -26.22 0.05 2.09
CA VAL A 166 -25.81 -0.57 0.83
C VAL A 166 -25.17 -1.92 1.10
N ASN A 167 -24.18 -1.96 1.99
CA ASN A 167 -23.48 -3.20 2.35
C ASN A 167 -24.47 -4.24 2.92
N ILE A 168 -25.34 -3.85 3.87
CA ILE A 168 -26.40 -4.71 4.43
C ILE A 168 -27.27 -5.30 3.32
N LEU A 169 -27.70 -4.46 2.38
CA LEU A 169 -28.60 -4.87 1.32
C LEU A 169 -27.89 -5.78 0.30
N LEU A 170 -26.61 -5.52 -0.04
CA LEU A 170 -25.79 -6.38 -0.90
C LEU A 170 -25.64 -7.81 -0.38
N SER A 171 -25.79 -8.01 0.93
CA SER A 171 -25.82 -9.35 1.52
C SER A 171 -27.22 -9.98 1.56
N GLU A 172 -28.17 -9.44 0.80
CA GLU A 172 -29.57 -9.90 0.72
C GLU A 172 -30.37 -9.73 2.04
N GLU A 173 -29.97 -8.78 2.91
CA GLU A 173 -30.69 -8.47 4.16
C GLU A 173 -31.34 -7.08 4.13
N THR A 174 -32.39 -6.84 4.91
CA THR A 174 -32.99 -5.50 5.04
C THR A 174 -32.44 -4.74 6.24
N ILE A 175 -32.49 -3.40 6.21
CA ILE A 175 -32.14 -2.56 7.36
C ILE A 175 -32.96 -2.96 8.60
N SER A 176 -34.25 -3.23 8.44
CA SER A 176 -35.12 -3.68 9.54
C SER A 176 -34.66 -5.01 10.13
N GLN A 177 -34.23 -5.97 9.29
CA GLN A 177 -33.64 -7.23 9.76
C GLN A 177 -32.33 -6.97 10.53
N MET A 178 -31.48 -6.06 10.05
CA MET A 178 -30.24 -5.69 10.74
C MET A 178 -30.51 -5.02 12.10
N LYS A 179 -31.40 -4.03 12.16
CA LYS A 179 -31.86 -3.41 13.41
C LYS A 179 -32.45 -4.45 14.37
N THR A 180 -33.20 -5.42 13.86
CA THR A 180 -33.75 -6.52 14.66
C THR A 180 -32.64 -7.42 15.24
N LYS A 181 -31.62 -7.77 14.45
CA LYS A 181 -30.47 -8.56 14.92
C LYS A 181 -29.67 -7.85 16.01
N LEU A 182 -29.64 -6.52 16.00
CA LEU A 182 -28.88 -5.68 16.92
C LEU A 182 -29.77 -4.94 17.93
N ASN A 183 -31.06 -5.25 18.05
CA ASN A 183 -32.04 -4.48 18.83
C ASN A 183 -31.73 -4.31 20.32
N LYS A 184 -30.94 -5.23 20.90
CA LYS A 184 -30.50 -5.19 22.31
C LYS A 184 -29.10 -4.61 22.49
N PHE A 185 -28.45 -4.19 21.40
CA PHE A 185 -27.06 -3.78 21.42
C PHE A 185 -26.82 -2.62 22.38
N ILE A 186 -27.55 -1.51 22.22
CA ILE A 186 -27.42 -0.33 23.09
C ILE A 186 -27.72 -0.65 24.54
N PHE A 187 -28.75 -1.45 24.80
CA PHE A 187 -29.05 -1.89 26.17
C PHE A 187 -27.90 -2.69 26.78
N ASN A 188 -27.31 -3.63 26.02
CA ASN A 188 -26.16 -4.43 26.48
C ASN A 188 -24.93 -3.55 26.70
N TYR A 189 -24.69 -2.56 25.83
CA TYR A 189 -23.62 -1.59 25.98
C TYR A 189 -23.80 -0.76 27.26
N LEU A 190 -24.99 -0.23 27.53
CA LEU A 190 -25.27 0.54 28.75
C LEU A 190 -25.04 -0.28 30.02
N GLN A 191 -25.41 -1.57 30.00
CA GLN A 191 -25.10 -2.48 31.10
C GLN A 191 -23.61 -2.71 31.27
N TRP A 192 -22.89 -2.91 30.16
CA TRP A 192 -21.44 -3.08 30.15
C TRP A 192 -20.72 -1.82 30.67
N LYS A 193 -21.10 -0.63 30.19
CA LYS A 193 -20.60 0.67 30.65
C LYS A 193 -20.81 0.83 32.14
N LYS A 194 -22.03 0.60 32.64
CA LYS A 194 -22.32 0.68 34.07
C LYS A 194 -21.46 -0.27 34.90
N LYS A 195 -21.18 -1.46 34.38
CA LYS A 195 -20.42 -2.49 35.09
C LYS A 195 -18.91 -2.23 35.08
N TYR A 196 -18.34 -1.72 33.99
CA TYR A 196 -16.89 -1.67 33.78
C TYR A 196 -16.32 -0.28 33.52
N MET A 197 -17.11 0.75 33.22
CA MET A 197 -16.62 2.14 33.14
C MET A 197 -16.97 2.90 34.41
N ASP A 198 -18.23 2.76 34.85
CA ASP A 198 -18.72 3.48 36.04
C ASP A 198 -18.31 2.80 37.35
N ASN A 199 -17.97 1.50 37.31
CA ASN A 199 -17.68 0.67 38.48
C ASN A 199 -16.54 -0.33 38.22
N TYR A 200 -16.04 -0.93 39.30
CA TYR A 200 -15.14 -2.09 39.25
C TYR A 200 -15.95 -3.38 39.10
N GLY A 201 -16.08 -3.86 37.88
CA GLY A 201 -16.82 -5.06 37.56
C GLY A 201 -16.00 -6.33 37.76
N LYS A 202 -16.62 -7.37 38.33
CA LYS A 202 -16.01 -8.69 38.40
C LYS A 202 -15.92 -9.34 37.02
N ILE A 203 -14.75 -9.87 36.69
CA ILE A 203 -14.47 -10.65 35.49
C ILE A 203 -13.73 -11.94 35.82
N LYS A 204 -14.00 -12.99 35.04
CA LYS A 204 -13.34 -14.30 35.16
C LYS A 204 -12.28 -14.44 34.09
N VAL A 205 -11.26 -15.25 34.36
CA VAL A 205 -10.27 -15.62 33.35
C VAL A 205 -10.86 -16.63 32.37
N ALA A 206 -10.64 -16.42 31.07
CA ALA A 206 -11.04 -17.33 30.01
C ALA A 206 -10.42 -18.72 30.22
N ARG A 207 -11.18 -19.78 29.90
CA ARG A 207 -10.76 -21.17 30.14
C ARG A 207 -9.46 -21.49 29.41
N MET A 208 -8.39 -21.72 30.17
CA MET A 208 -7.14 -22.28 29.67
C MET A 208 -7.01 -23.74 30.11
N LYS A 209 -6.25 -24.54 29.35
CA LYS A 209 -6.12 -26.01 29.54
C LYS A 209 -5.62 -26.47 30.93
N TYR A 210 -5.24 -25.59 31.88
CA TYR A 210 -4.78 -25.99 33.22
C TYR A 210 -5.17 -25.03 34.39
N ARG A 211 -5.55 -25.67 35.52
CA ARG A 211 -5.58 -25.31 36.98
C ARG A 211 -5.97 -23.92 37.52
N ARG A 212 -6.02 -22.80 36.79
CA ARG A 212 -6.48 -21.48 37.33
C ARG A 212 -7.98 -21.22 37.12
N GLN A 213 -8.80 -22.24 37.37
CA GLN A 213 -10.14 -22.35 36.81
C GLN A 213 -11.23 -21.47 37.47
N GLN A 214 -10.92 -20.67 38.50
CA GLN A 214 -11.91 -19.86 39.22
C GLN A 214 -11.38 -18.50 39.72
N GLN A 215 -10.25 -18.02 39.20
CA GLN A 215 -9.73 -16.72 39.66
C GLN A 215 -10.62 -15.59 39.11
N GLU A 216 -11.22 -14.82 40.01
CA GLU A 216 -11.97 -13.61 39.71
C GLU A 216 -11.07 -12.39 39.90
N PHE A 217 -11.23 -11.41 39.03
CA PHE A 217 -10.56 -10.12 39.10
C PHE A 217 -11.59 -9.00 39.05
N PHE A 218 -11.22 -7.84 39.58
CA PHE A 218 -11.94 -6.60 39.43
C PHE A 218 -11.32 -5.78 38.32
N TRP A 219 -12.16 -5.33 37.39
CA TRP A 219 -11.73 -4.59 36.21
C TRP A 219 -12.57 -3.35 35.99
N LYS A 220 -11.90 -2.26 35.62
CA LYS A 220 -12.52 -1.00 35.26
C LYS A 220 -11.74 -0.33 34.13
N VAL A 221 -12.44 0.11 33.09
CA VAL A 221 -11.94 0.98 32.03
C VAL A 221 -11.88 2.41 32.56
N ASP A 222 -10.68 2.99 32.57
CA ASP A 222 -10.44 4.34 33.07
C ASP A 222 -10.41 5.38 31.95
N SER A 223 -9.83 5.05 30.80
CA SER A 223 -9.87 5.92 29.61
C SER A 223 -9.66 5.14 28.32
N LEU A 224 -10.25 5.64 27.22
CA LEU A 224 -9.95 5.16 25.87
C LEU A 224 -8.60 5.73 25.39
N VAL A 225 -7.78 4.91 24.74
CA VAL A 225 -6.50 5.32 24.14
C VAL A 225 -6.63 5.44 22.63
N SER A 226 -7.17 4.39 21.99
CA SER A 226 -7.38 4.34 20.55
C SER A 226 -8.47 3.33 20.20
N VAL A 227 -9.12 3.53 19.07
CA VAL A 227 -9.96 2.53 18.40
C VAL A 227 -9.29 2.08 17.10
N GLU A 228 -9.53 0.85 16.71
CA GLU A 228 -9.14 0.29 15.41
C GLU A 228 -7.65 0.45 15.06
N GLU A 229 -6.80 0.18 16.06
CA GLU A 229 -5.39 0.48 16.00
C GLU A 229 -4.60 -0.62 15.28
N LYS A 230 -4.15 -0.35 14.05
CA LYS A 230 -3.26 -1.24 13.30
C LYS A 230 -1.81 -1.11 13.79
N ILE A 231 -1.22 -2.23 14.24
CA ILE A 231 0.17 -2.29 14.71
C ILE A 231 0.93 -3.36 13.93
N ASN A 232 2.13 -3.01 13.48
CA ASN A 232 3.08 -3.93 12.85
C ASN A 232 4.16 -4.30 13.88
N SER A 233 4.18 -5.56 14.33
CA SER A 233 5.25 -6.05 15.21
C SER A 233 6.42 -6.55 14.38
N LEU A 234 7.50 -5.76 14.34
CA LEU A 234 8.72 -6.14 13.64
C LEU A 234 9.49 -7.23 14.42
N SER A 235 9.43 -7.21 15.74
CA SER A 235 10.10 -8.22 16.57
C SER A 235 9.56 -9.63 16.32
N TYR A 236 8.25 -9.74 16.10
CA TYR A 236 7.58 -11.03 15.91
C TYR A 236 7.13 -11.32 14.47
N GLY A 237 7.12 -10.31 13.62
CA GLY A 237 6.78 -10.42 12.20
C GLY A 237 5.31 -10.71 11.93
N PHE A 238 4.42 -10.07 12.69
CA PHE A 238 2.98 -10.14 12.45
C PHE A 238 2.31 -8.78 12.60
N VAL A 239 1.15 -8.65 11.93
CA VAL A 239 0.32 -7.45 11.93
C VAL A 239 -1.06 -7.78 12.45
N GLY A 240 -1.61 -6.88 13.25
CA GLY A 240 -2.96 -6.96 13.78
C GLY A 240 -3.59 -5.58 13.88
N LYS A 241 -4.92 -5.57 13.91
CA LYS A 241 -5.74 -4.39 14.16
C LYS A 241 -6.48 -4.66 15.47
N ILE A 242 -6.23 -3.83 16.48
CA ILE A 242 -6.83 -4.00 17.82
C ILE A 242 -8.12 -3.18 17.84
N ASP A 243 -9.26 -3.84 18.08
CA ASP A 243 -10.58 -3.18 18.10
C ASP A 243 -10.55 -1.93 19.01
N SER A 244 -10.05 -2.07 20.24
CA SER A 244 -9.78 -0.91 21.10
C SER A 244 -8.61 -1.13 22.06
N VAL A 245 -7.88 -0.05 22.32
CA VAL A 245 -6.86 0.02 23.37
C VAL A 245 -7.36 0.95 24.46
N VAL A 246 -7.39 0.47 25.70
CA VAL A 246 -7.83 1.25 26.86
C VAL A 246 -6.76 1.31 27.92
N LYS A 247 -6.81 2.33 28.78
CA LYS A 247 -6.20 2.26 30.11
C LYS A 247 -7.23 1.70 31.07
N SER A 248 -6.88 0.64 31.76
CA SER A 248 -7.77 0.01 32.73
C SER A 248 -7.06 -0.45 33.99
N THR A 249 -7.77 -0.33 35.11
CA THR A 249 -7.39 -0.89 36.39
C THR A 249 -7.82 -2.36 36.45
N PHE A 250 -6.89 -3.26 36.80
CA PHE A 250 -7.11 -4.70 36.90
C PHE A 250 -6.49 -5.22 38.21
N SER A 251 -7.30 -5.79 39.10
CA SER A 251 -6.88 -6.16 40.45
C SER A 251 -7.50 -7.47 40.93
N GLU A 252 -6.70 -8.30 41.61
CA GLU A 252 -7.18 -9.52 42.29
C GLU A 252 -8.04 -9.20 43.52
N VAL A 253 -7.77 -8.07 44.17
CA VAL A 253 -8.47 -7.61 45.38
C VAL A 253 -9.43 -6.49 45.01
N ASP A 254 -10.61 -6.44 45.65
CA ASP A 254 -11.56 -5.37 45.45
C ASP A 254 -10.89 -4.01 45.69
N PRO A 255 -10.85 -3.10 44.70
CA PRO A 255 -10.25 -1.78 44.84
C PRO A 255 -10.81 -0.97 46.01
N LYS A 256 -12.06 -1.19 46.43
CA LYS A 256 -12.63 -0.56 47.63
C LYS A 256 -11.89 -0.98 48.90
N ILE A 257 -11.50 -2.25 49.00
CA ILE A 257 -10.72 -2.77 50.13
C ILE A 257 -9.31 -2.18 50.10
N ILE A 258 -8.67 -2.10 48.93
CA ILE A 258 -7.34 -1.47 48.77
C ILE A 258 -7.38 -0.01 49.23
N MET A 259 -8.39 0.76 48.81
CA MET A 259 -8.54 2.16 49.18
C MET A 259 -8.76 2.35 50.69
N GLN A 260 -9.54 1.47 51.31
CA GLN A 260 -9.89 1.53 52.75
C GLN A 260 -8.80 0.95 53.66
N ASN A 261 -7.81 0.21 53.14
CA ASN A 261 -6.77 -0.41 53.96
C ASN A 261 -5.86 0.66 54.61
N PRO A 262 -5.82 0.78 55.95
CA PRO A 262 -5.01 1.78 56.65
C PRO A 262 -3.50 1.45 56.66
N GLU A 263 -3.10 0.19 56.41
CA GLU A 263 -1.71 -0.24 56.40
C GLU A 263 -0.97 0.11 55.09
N LEU A 264 -1.71 0.43 54.03
CA LEU A 264 -1.16 0.85 52.75
C LEU A 264 -1.05 2.37 52.71
N ASP A 265 0.15 2.89 52.48
CA ASP A 265 0.35 4.30 52.18
C ASP A 265 -0.29 4.70 50.83
N GLN A 266 -0.47 6.00 50.61
CA GLN A 266 -1.10 6.53 49.39
C GLN A 266 -0.33 6.15 48.11
N GLN A 267 1.00 6.03 48.18
CA GLN A 267 1.82 5.68 47.01
C GLN A 267 1.63 4.21 46.61
N LYS A 268 1.59 3.29 47.58
CA LYS A 268 1.30 1.87 47.34
C LYS A 268 -0.11 1.67 46.82
N LYS A 269 -1.10 2.36 47.37
CA LYS A 269 -2.49 2.34 46.86
C LYS A 269 -2.54 2.79 45.40
N LYS A 270 -1.88 3.90 45.07
CA LYS A 270 -1.80 4.42 43.70
C LYS A 270 -1.12 3.45 42.75
N LYS A 271 -0.06 2.76 43.19
CA LYS A 271 0.66 1.76 42.40
C LYS A 271 -0.16 0.48 42.16
N LEU A 272 -0.91 0.02 43.16
CA LEU A 272 -1.76 -1.18 43.05
C LEU A 272 -2.98 -0.96 42.15
N LEU A 273 -3.46 0.29 42.07
CA LEU A 273 -4.61 0.69 41.26
C LEU A 273 -4.20 1.52 40.04
N GLU A 274 -2.95 1.37 39.60
CA GLU A 274 -2.44 2.10 38.44
C GLU A 274 -3.08 1.55 37.15
N PRO A 275 -3.75 2.40 36.35
CA PRO A 275 -4.33 1.95 35.09
C PRO A 275 -3.24 1.54 34.10
N LYS A 276 -3.36 0.32 33.56
CA LYS A 276 -2.43 -0.24 32.58
C LYS A 276 -3.05 -0.24 31.17
N ILE A 277 -2.19 -0.17 30.15
CA ILE A 277 -2.59 -0.39 28.76
C ILE A 277 -3.14 -1.81 28.63
N THR A 278 -4.34 -1.95 28.06
CA THR A 278 -5.06 -3.21 27.96
C THR A 278 -5.75 -3.30 26.61
N PRO A 279 -5.52 -4.36 25.81
CA PRO A 279 -6.29 -4.60 24.60
C PRO A 279 -7.69 -5.07 24.97
N LEU A 280 -8.68 -4.52 24.28
CA LEU A 280 -10.08 -4.87 24.43
C LEU A 280 -10.59 -5.34 23.06
N GLU A 281 -10.82 -6.65 22.97
CA GLU A 281 -11.29 -7.34 21.76
C GLU A 281 -12.78 -7.66 21.89
N TYR A 282 -13.54 -7.42 20.84
CA TYR A 282 -14.96 -7.69 20.81
C TYR A 282 -15.32 -8.84 19.86
N LYS A 283 -16.43 -9.53 20.16
CA LYS A 283 -16.98 -10.59 19.32
C LYS A 283 -18.51 -10.53 19.27
N ASN A 284 -19.04 -10.52 18.05
CA ASN A 284 -20.46 -10.69 17.80
C ASN A 284 -20.84 -12.18 17.68
N SER A 285 -20.77 -12.94 18.78
CA SER A 285 -21.13 -14.37 18.79
C SER A 285 -21.83 -14.79 20.09
N GLU A 286 -22.76 -15.72 19.97
CA GLU A 286 -23.37 -16.43 21.13
C GLU A 286 -22.58 -17.69 21.51
N LYS A 287 -21.57 -18.06 20.70
CA LYS A 287 -20.74 -19.23 20.96
C LYS A 287 -19.85 -19.00 22.18
N PRO A 288 -19.53 -20.06 22.94
CA PRO A 288 -18.56 -19.96 24.02
C PRO A 288 -17.19 -19.51 23.49
N VAL A 289 -16.37 -18.99 24.40
CA VAL A 289 -15.01 -18.55 24.11
C VAL A 289 -14.24 -19.62 23.34
N GLN A 290 -13.79 -19.25 22.13
CA GLN A 290 -13.02 -20.12 21.27
C GLN A 290 -11.52 -19.90 21.47
N ASN A 291 -10.74 -20.97 21.33
CA ASN A 291 -9.28 -20.87 21.46
C ASN A 291 -8.68 -19.85 20.48
N SER A 292 -9.19 -19.75 19.25
CA SER A 292 -8.71 -18.76 18.27
C SER A 292 -8.86 -17.32 18.74
N GLN A 293 -9.86 -17.02 19.58
CA GLN A 293 -10.08 -15.67 20.13
C GLN A 293 -9.13 -15.39 21.29
N ILE A 294 -8.86 -16.39 22.13
CA ILE A 294 -7.80 -16.31 23.16
C ILE A 294 -6.45 -16.09 22.48
N GLU A 295 -6.17 -16.85 21.41
CA GLU A 295 -4.95 -16.73 20.61
C GLU A 295 -4.76 -15.33 20.00
N GLN A 296 -5.84 -14.71 19.51
CA GLN A 296 -5.80 -13.31 19.05
C GLN A 296 -5.36 -12.38 20.17
N VAL A 297 -5.99 -12.47 21.34
CA VAL A 297 -5.62 -11.62 22.47
C VAL A 297 -4.17 -11.83 22.91
N GLN A 298 -3.66 -13.07 22.94
CA GLN A 298 -2.24 -13.35 23.26
C GLN A 298 -1.25 -12.60 22.36
N LEU A 299 -1.55 -12.50 21.06
CA LEU A 299 -0.72 -11.76 20.11
C LEU A 299 -0.81 -10.23 20.33
N TYR A 300 -2.00 -9.71 20.64
CA TYR A 300 -2.17 -8.28 20.98
C TYR A 300 -1.37 -7.87 22.22
N LEU A 301 -1.29 -8.72 23.25
CA LEU A 301 -0.49 -8.45 24.45
C LEU A 301 0.98 -8.18 24.09
N LYS A 302 1.56 -9.00 23.20
CA LYS A 302 2.94 -8.84 22.76
C LYS A 302 3.15 -7.64 21.84
N MET A 303 2.18 -7.33 20.98
CA MET A 303 2.21 -6.11 20.14
C MET A 303 2.20 -4.84 20.97
N LEU A 304 1.28 -4.75 21.93
CA LEU A 304 1.19 -3.59 22.82
C LEU A 304 2.42 -3.50 23.72
N SER A 305 2.97 -4.64 24.15
CA SER A 305 4.21 -4.64 24.94
C SER A 305 5.40 -4.05 24.16
N GLU A 306 5.56 -4.42 22.88
CA GLU A 306 6.60 -3.86 22.01
C GLU A 306 6.37 -2.36 21.73
N LYS A 307 5.12 -1.98 21.44
CA LYS A 307 4.76 -0.60 21.12
C LYS A 307 5.03 0.34 22.29
N TYR A 308 4.45 0.05 23.46
CA TYR A 308 4.53 0.89 24.65
C TYR A 308 5.80 0.66 25.48
N ASN A 309 6.62 -0.33 25.13
CA ASN A 309 7.83 -0.70 25.87
C ASN A 309 7.55 -0.98 27.35
N SER A 310 6.41 -1.59 27.62
CA SER A 310 5.92 -1.95 28.96
C SER A 310 5.26 -3.33 28.90
N GLU A 311 5.40 -4.14 29.94
CA GLU A 311 4.77 -5.46 29.95
C GLU A 311 3.24 -5.33 30.01
N VAL A 312 2.55 -5.93 29.04
CA VAL A 312 1.09 -6.07 29.02
C VAL A 312 0.75 -7.52 29.36
N ASP A 313 0.26 -7.73 30.58
CA ASP A 313 0.07 -9.04 31.22
C ASP A 313 -1.32 -9.64 30.99
N HIS A 314 -2.30 -8.82 30.58
CA HIS A 314 -3.68 -9.26 30.35
C HIS A 314 -4.39 -8.44 29.27
N GLY A 315 -5.41 -9.06 28.69
CA GLY A 315 -6.34 -8.45 27.74
C GLY A 315 -7.76 -8.86 28.04
N ILE A 316 -8.71 -8.20 27.40
CA ILE A 316 -10.14 -8.40 27.66
C ILE A 316 -10.83 -8.84 26.38
N LEU A 317 -11.68 -9.86 26.50
CA LEU A 317 -12.52 -10.34 25.42
C LEU A 317 -13.98 -10.14 25.82
N HIS A 318 -14.72 -9.37 25.02
CA HIS A 318 -16.11 -9.04 25.27
C HIS A 318 -17.04 -9.55 24.15
N TYR A 319 -18.17 -10.14 24.54
CA TYR A 319 -19.19 -10.65 23.64
C TYR A 319 -20.44 -9.78 23.73
N PHE A 320 -20.87 -9.25 22.58
CA PHE A 320 -22.05 -8.39 22.52
C PHE A 320 -23.36 -9.15 22.79
N LYS A 321 -23.40 -10.44 22.46
CA LYS A 321 -24.56 -11.30 22.64
C LYS A 321 -24.41 -12.11 23.93
N LYS A 322 -25.50 -12.17 24.70
CA LYS A 322 -25.53 -12.84 26.00
C LYS A 322 -25.28 -14.34 25.82
N SER A 323 -24.14 -14.82 26.30
CA SER A 323 -23.88 -16.25 26.42
C SER A 323 -24.40 -16.75 27.78
N ILE A 324 -24.44 -18.07 27.99
CA ILE A 324 -24.75 -18.69 29.30
C ILE A 324 -23.68 -18.33 30.37
N TYR A 325 -22.56 -17.70 29.98
CA TYR A 325 -21.45 -17.25 30.83
C TYR A 325 -21.34 -15.71 30.89
N ASP A 326 -20.48 -15.19 31.79
CA ASP A 326 -20.13 -13.77 31.82
C ASP A 326 -19.68 -13.27 30.43
N ASN A 327 -20.33 -12.23 29.90
CA ASN A 327 -20.08 -11.69 28.54
C ASN A 327 -18.70 -11.02 28.39
N THR A 328 -17.93 -10.90 29.45
CA THR A 328 -16.60 -10.29 29.44
C THR A 328 -15.65 -11.15 30.24
N VAL A 329 -14.54 -11.55 29.64
CA VAL A 329 -13.53 -12.41 30.25
C VAL A 329 -12.14 -11.81 30.11
N ALA A 330 -11.28 -12.06 31.10
CA ALA A 330 -9.87 -11.73 31.03
C ALA A 330 -9.09 -12.84 30.33
N VAL A 331 -8.10 -12.48 29.52
CA VAL A 331 -7.10 -13.38 28.97
C VAL A 331 -5.75 -12.97 29.52
N LEU A 332 -5.15 -13.83 30.35
CA LEU A 332 -3.81 -13.61 30.90
C LEU A 332 -2.76 -14.12 29.92
N PHE A 333 -1.62 -13.44 29.84
CA PHE A 333 -0.52 -13.86 28.97
C PHE A 333 -0.01 -15.27 29.33
N ASP A 334 0.20 -16.10 28.30
CA ASP A 334 0.76 -17.45 28.43
C ASP A 334 1.86 -17.69 27.39
N GLN A 335 3.08 -17.88 27.90
CA GLN A 335 4.27 -18.04 27.07
C GLN A 335 4.22 -19.31 26.21
N SER A 336 3.58 -20.39 26.66
CA SER A 336 3.45 -21.63 25.89
C SER A 336 2.51 -21.43 24.69
N ILE A 337 1.35 -20.79 24.92
CA ILE A 337 0.40 -20.49 23.84
C ILE A 337 1.03 -19.53 22.83
N PHE A 338 1.69 -18.48 23.32
CA PHE A 338 2.41 -17.55 22.46
C PHE A 338 3.49 -18.26 21.63
N SER A 339 4.25 -19.18 22.24
CA SER A 339 5.25 -19.98 21.54
C SER A 339 4.65 -20.88 20.46
N ASP A 340 3.45 -21.43 20.65
CA ASP A 340 2.74 -22.20 19.61
C ASP A 340 2.27 -21.30 18.45
N LEU A 341 1.82 -20.08 18.76
CA LEU A 341 1.42 -19.10 17.76
C LEU A 341 2.59 -18.60 16.94
N LEU A 342 3.71 -18.28 17.59
CA LEU A 342 4.92 -17.83 16.92
C LEU A 342 5.53 -18.94 16.06
N PHE A 343 5.46 -20.19 16.50
CA PHE A 343 5.85 -21.34 15.69
C PHE A 343 5.00 -21.45 14.42
N ARG A 344 3.66 -21.36 14.54
CA ARG A 344 2.76 -21.31 13.37
C ARG A 344 3.09 -20.15 12.43
N ARG A 345 3.33 -18.96 12.99
CA ARG A 345 3.74 -17.78 12.22
C ARG A 345 5.01 -18.05 11.42
N ASN A 346 6.02 -18.66 12.03
CA ASN A 346 7.26 -19.01 11.34
C ASN A 346 7.03 -20.02 10.23
N LEU A 347 6.17 -21.03 10.43
CA LEU A 347 5.82 -21.95 9.35
C LEU A 347 5.17 -21.23 8.16
N ILE A 348 4.23 -20.30 8.41
CA ILE A 348 3.59 -19.51 7.34
C ILE A 348 4.64 -18.66 6.61
N ALA A 349 5.49 -17.93 7.35
CA ALA A 349 6.53 -17.08 6.76
C ALA A 349 7.52 -17.89 5.90
N LEU A 350 7.94 -19.05 6.38
CA LEU A 350 8.82 -19.98 5.66
C LEU A 350 8.17 -20.54 4.39
N HIS A 351 6.86 -20.81 4.40
CA HIS A 351 6.13 -21.22 3.21
C HIS A 351 5.98 -20.09 2.20
N ARG A 352 5.74 -18.86 2.65
CA ARG A 352 5.63 -17.67 1.80
C ARG A 352 6.94 -17.34 1.09
N ILE A 353 8.06 -17.24 1.82
CA ILE A 353 9.36 -16.88 1.21
C ILE A 353 9.84 -17.94 0.22
N ARG A 354 9.44 -19.20 0.41
CA ARG A 354 9.82 -20.33 -0.47
C ARG A 354 8.79 -20.62 -1.55
N ASN A 355 7.67 -19.91 -1.57
CA ASN A 355 6.54 -20.17 -2.47
C ASN A 355 6.07 -21.63 -2.46
N THR A 356 6.00 -22.22 -1.27
CA THR A 356 5.54 -23.59 -1.07
C THR A 356 4.22 -23.61 -0.32
N LEU A 357 3.47 -24.71 -0.44
CA LEU A 357 2.25 -24.90 0.34
C LEU A 357 2.42 -26.03 1.37
N PRO A 358 1.87 -25.87 2.57
CA PRO A 358 1.78 -26.96 3.54
C PRO A 358 1.08 -28.18 2.95
N LYS A 359 1.47 -29.37 3.40
CA LYS A 359 0.74 -30.61 3.10
C LYS A 359 -0.69 -30.51 3.62
N ILE A 360 -1.62 -31.09 2.87
CA ILE A 360 -3.02 -31.12 3.24
C ILE A 360 -3.22 -32.23 4.27
N ASP A 361 -3.82 -31.88 5.39
CA ASP A 361 -4.30 -32.86 6.34
C ASP A 361 -5.59 -33.50 5.79
N THR A 362 -5.54 -34.80 5.47
CA THR A 362 -6.70 -35.52 4.94
C THR A 362 -7.81 -35.72 5.98
N SER A 363 -7.50 -35.58 7.28
CA SER A 363 -8.48 -35.74 8.36
C SER A 363 -9.52 -34.61 8.41
N ILE A 364 -9.22 -33.44 7.82
CA ILE A 364 -10.09 -32.25 7.83
C ILE A 364 -10.98 -32.11 6.59
N ALA A 365 -11.13 -33.17 5.77
CA ALA A 365 -11.85 -33.12 4.49
C ALA A 365 -13.27 -32.51 4.57
N ARG A 366 -14.03 -32.79 5.63
CA ARG A 366 -15.37 -32.20 5.83
C ARG A 366 -15.33 -30.68 6.01
N SER A 367 -14.29 -30.18 6.67
CA SER A 367 -14.13 -28.74 6.90
C SER A 367 -13.61 -28.02 5.66
N CYS A 368 -12.91 -28.72 4.75
CA CYS A 368 -12.51 -28.18 3.45
C CYS A 368 -13.71 -27.79 2.57
N ALA A 369 -14.86 -28.47 2.69
CA ALA A 369 -16.08 -28.14 1.94
C ALA A 369 -16.64 -26.74 2.26
N LYS A 370 -16.29 -26.16 3.42
CA LYS A 370 -16.68 -24.81 3.84
C LYS A 370 -15.52 -23.81 3.74
N CYS A 371 -14.40 -24.21 3.14
CA CYS A 371 -13.22 -23.35 3.05
C CYS A 371 -13.33 -22.42 1.83
N GLN A 372 -13.33 -21.11 2.08
CA GLN A 372 -13.35 -20.07 1.05
C GLN A 372 -12.16 -20.10 0.07
N PHE A 373 -11.09 -20.84 0.41
CA PHE A 373 -9.90 -21.00 -0.44
C PHE A 373 -9.81 -22.37 -1.11
N ALA A 374 -10.82 -23.22 -0.98
CA ALA A 374 -10.71 -24.60 -1.44
C ALA A 374 -10.54 -24.73 -2.96
N ARG A 375 -11.18 -23.85 -3.75
CA ARG A 375 -10.96 -23.78 -5.22
C ARG A 375 -9.50 -23.44 -5.57
N PHE A 376 -8.92 -22.42 -4.93
CA PHE A 376 -7.49 -22.08 -5.08
C PHE A 376 -6.60 -23.25 -4.65
N CYS A 377 -6.93 -23.88 -3.52
CA CYS A 377 -6.17 -24.99 -2.95
C CYS A 377 -6.10 -26.20 -3.88
N ALA A 378 -7.23 -26.57 -4.52
CA ALA A 378 -7.31 -27.69 -5.44
C ALA A 378 -6.45 -27.43 -6.69
N ILE A 379 -6.59 -26.25 -7.30
CA ILE A 379 -5.82 -25.87 -8.49
C ILE A 379 -4.32 -25.81 -8.19
N TYR A 380 -3.91 -25.25 -7.05
CA TYR A 380 -2.50 -25.24 -6.66
C TYR A 380 -1.94 -26.63 -6.34
N ASP A 381 -2.74 -27.54 -5.76
CA ASP A 381 -2.28 -28.91 -5.54
C ASP A 381 -2.09 -29.64 -6.88
N LEU A 382 -2.97 -29.41 -7.85
CA LEU A 382 -2.81 -29.92 -9.22
C LEU A 382 -1.54 -29.37 -9.87
N LEU A 383 -1.27 -28.06 -9.76
CA LEU A 383 -0.06 -27.43 -10.31
C LEU A 383 1.23 -28.00 -9.71
N GLN A 384 1.24 -28.32 -8.41
CA GLN A 384 2.42 -28.86 -7.72
C GLN A 384 2.60 -30.37 -7.90
N SER A 385 1.52 -31.15 -7.90
CA SER A 385 1.60 -32.62 -7.92
C SER A 385 1.44 -33.24 -9.29
N GLY A 386 0.91 -32.52 -10.28
CA GLY A 386 0.69 -33.01 -11.64
C GLY A 386 -0.42 -34.06 -11.77
N THR A 387 -1.07 -34.46 -10.67
CA THR A 387 -2.16 -35.44 -10.63
C THR A 387 -3.33 -34.90 -9.83
N GLU A 388 -4.56 -35.16 -10.27
CA GLU A 388 -5.76 -34.88 -9.48
C GLU A 388 -5.74 -35.77 -8.22
N LYS A 389 -5.78 -35.15 -7.03
CA LYS A 389 -5.91 -35.84 -5.74
C LYS A 389 -7.35 -35.73 -5.23
N ASN A 390 -7.64 -36.28 -4.05
CA ASN A 390 -8.94 -36.38 -3.34
C ASN A 390 -9.81 -35.08 -3.21
N HIS A 391 -9.48 -33.97 -3.88
CA HIS A 391 -10.21 -32.70 -3.93
C HIS A 391 -11.40 -32.68 -4.90
N ASP A 392 -11.41 -33.55 -5.92
CA ASP A 392 -12.44 -33.56 -6.97
C ASP A 392 -13.86 -33.72 -6.46
N LYS A 393 -14.02 -34.33 -5.28
CA LYS A 393 -15.33 -34.52 -4.66
C LYS A 393 -16.04 -33.21 -4.29
N PHE A 394 -15.29 -32.12 -4.07
CA PHE A 394 -15.86 -30.82 -3.68
C PHE A 394 -15.55 -29.69 -4.65
N TYR A 395 -14.40 -29.74 -5.35
CA TYR A 395 -13.97 -28.69 -6.27
C TYR A 395 -13.25 -29.31 -7.47
N PRO A 396 -13.99 -29.72 -8.52
CA PRO A 396 -13.42 -30.41 -9.68
C PRO A 396 -12.49 -29.50 -10.47
N THR A 397 -11.36 -30.04 -10.94
CA THR A 397 -10.38 -29.33 -11.78
C THR A 397 -10.37 -29.76 -13.24
N ASN A 398 -11.20 -30.74 -13.59
CA ASN A 398 -11.30 -31.36 -14.92
C ASN A 398 -11.67 -30.39 -16.07
N PHE A 399 -12.20 -29.20 -15.77
CA PHE A 399 -12.51 -28.17 -16.77
C PHE A 399 -11.26 -27.42 -17.27
N LEU A 400 -10.12 -27.57 -16.58
CA LEU A 400 -8.86 -26.92 -16.94
C LEU A 400 -8.16 -27.64 -18.10
N THR A 401 -7.79 -26.89 -19.12
CA THR A 401 -7.01 -27.41 -20.25
C THR A 401 -5.51 -27.43 -19.95
N ASN A 402 -4.72 -28.11 -20.79
CA ASN A 402 -3.25 -28.06 -20.67
C ASN A 402 -2.70 -26.64 -20.87
N GLN A 403 -3.30 -25.84 -21.76
CA GLN A 403 -2.93 -24.43 -21.93
C GLN A 403 -3.21 -23.61 -20.66
N ASP A 404 -4.34 -23.86 -19.99
CA ASP A 404 -4.68 -23.22 -18.73
C ASP A 404 -3.65 -23.54 -17.63
N LEU A 405 -3.25 -24.81 -17.51
CA LEU A 405 -2.24 -25.23 -16.54
C LEU A 405 -0.86 -24.64 -16.86
N GLN A 406 -0.48 -24.56 -18.13
CA GLN A 406 0.78 -23.95 -18.57
C GLN A 406 0.81 -22.46 -18.25
N PHE A 407 -0.26 -21.72 -18.61
CA PHE A 407 -0.43 -20.31 -18.27
C PHE A 407 -0.30 -20.08 -16.75
N LEU A 408 -1.02 -20.86 -15.94
CA LEU A 408 -0.96 -20.73 -14.48
C LEU A 408 0.43 -21.02 -13.94
N LYS A 409 1.15 -22.04 -14.44
CA LYS A 409 2.52 -22.33 -13.98
C LYS A 409 3.46 -21.15 -14.22
N ILE A 410 3.42 -20.59 -15.42
CA ILE A 410 4.26 -19.47 -15.85
C ILE A 410 4.04 -18.23 -14.98
N TRP A 411 2.78 -17.78 -14.89
CA TRP A 411 2.48 -16.49 -14.26
C TRP A 411 2.45 -16.59 -12.73
N ASN A 412 2.20 -17.78 -12.16
CA ASN A 412 2.44 -17.97 -10.73
C ASN A 412 3.93 -17.93 -10.41
N LEU A 413 4.80 -18.54 -11.23
CA LEU A 413 6.26 -18.49 -11.01
C LEU A 413 6.80 -17.05 -11.07
N PHE A 414 6.32 -16.25 -12.02
CA PHE A 414 6.62 -14.81 -12.08
C PHE A 414 6.23 -14.10 -10.77
N LEU A 415 4.98 -14.27 -10.32
CA LEU A 415 4.49 -13.63 -9.11
C LEU A 415 5.15 -14.16 -7.83
N ASP A 416 5.59 -15.42 -7.83
CA ASP A 416 6.37 -16.05 -6.75
C ASP A 416 7.73 -15.33 -6.63
N LYS A 417 8.45 -15.15 -7.75
CA LYS A 417 9.75 -14.44 -7.78
C LYS A 417 9.61 -12.96 -7.40
N GLU A 418 8.64 -12.25 -7.96
CA GLU A 418 8.40 -10.84 -7.61
C GLU A 418 8.02 -10.66 -6.13
N SER A 419 7.21 -11.56 -5.58
CA SER A 419 6.86 -11.52 -4.16
C SER A 419 8.05 -11.79 -3.25
N THR A 420 8.89 -12.76 -3.62
CA THR A 420 10.13 -13.10 -2.89
C THR A 420 11.07 -11.92 -2.87
N GLN A 421 11.29 -11.28 -4.03
CA GLN A 421 12.15 -10.11 -4.12
C GLN A 421 11.61 -8.92 -3.32
N SER A 422 10.29 -8.72 -3.31
CA SER A 422 9.67 -7.68 -2.47
C SER A 422 9.97 -7.90 -0.98
N TYR A 423 9.94 -9.15 -0.52
CA TYR A 423 10.35 -9.47 0.86
C TYR A 423 11.83 -9.14 1.08
N LEU A 424 12.72 -9.59 0.19
CA LEU A 424 14.17 -9.34 0.31
C LEU A 424 14.48 -7.82 0.34
N LEU A 425 13.88 -7.03 -0.54
CA LEU A 425 14.08 -5.57 -0.55
C LEU A 425 13.53 -4.89 0.71
N ASN A 426 12.43 -5.40 1.27
CA ASN A 426 11.91 -4.93 2.54
C ASN A 426 12.79 -5.36 3.73
N GLN A 427 13.58 -6.45 3.62
CA GLN A 427 14.59 -6.81 4.63
C GLN A 427 15.64 -5.72 4.77
N GLU A 428 16.08 -5.14 3.65
CA GLU A 428 17.14 -4.13 3.61
C GLU A 428 16.79 -2.87 4.43
N ILE A 429 15.51 -2.60 4.67
CA ILE A 429 15.05 -1.49 5.54
C ILE A 429 15.64 -1.60 6.95
N TRP A 430 15.90 -2.84 7.39
CA TRP A 430 16.31 -3.16 8.75
C TRP A 430 17.76 -3.63 8.85
N THR A 431 18.29 -4.24 7.80
CA THR A 431 19.63 -4.81 7.78
C THR A 431 20.68 -3.88 7.18
N GLN A 432 20.27 -2.89 6.38
CA GLN A 432 21.18 -1.92 5.76
C GLN A 432 21.35 -0.67 6.64
N PRO A 433 22.58 -0.14 6.80
CA PRO A 433 22.81 1.11 7.53
C PRO A 433 21.99 2.28 6.96
N LEU A 434 21.48 3.15 7.85
CA LEU A 434 20.61 4.27 7.46
C LEU A 434 21.30 5.24 6.50
N GLU A 435 22.57 5.56 6.76
CA GLU A 435 23.37 6.47 5.93
C GLU A 435 23.49 5.93 4.50
N GLU A 436 23.65 4.61 4.36
CA GLU A 436 23.70 3.95 3.07
C GLU A 436 22.36 3.98 2.35
N ARG A 437 21.25 3.75 3.06
CA ARG A 437 19.91 3.84 2.47
C ARG A 437 19.56 5.25 2.01
N ILE A 438 19.95 6.28 2.79
CA ILE A 438 19.83 7.69 2.39
C ILE A 438 20.66 7.94 1.12
N ARG A 439 21.91 7.46 1.09
CA ARG A 439 22.81 7.57 -0.08
C ARG A 439 22.23 6.90 -1.34
N LEU A 440 21.61 5.73 -1.18
CA LEU A 440 20.95 4.99 -2.27
C LEU A 440 19.59 5.56 -2.66
N GLY A 441 19.09 6.53 -1.90
CA GLY A 441 17.82 7.16 -2.18
C GLY A 441 16.59 6.33 -1.81
N LEU A 442 16.74 5.41 -0.85
CA LEU A 442 15.68 4.52 -0.38
C LEU A 442 15.01 5.00 0.90
N THR A 443 15.58 6.02 1.55
CA THR A 443 15.09 6.58 2.82
C THR A 443 15.21 8.10 2.83
N ILE A 444 14.21 8.78 3.38
CA ILE A 444 14.28 10.19 3.80
C ILE A 444 14.40 10.19 5.33
N GLY A 445 15.57 10.56 5.84
CA GLY A 445 15.85 10.70 7.27
C GLY A 445 15.54 12.10 7.81
N ASP A 446 15.74 12.26 9.12
CA ASP A 446 15.69 13.54 9.85
C ASP A 446 14.43 14.38 9.60
N LEU A 447 13.28 13.73 9.77
CA LEU A 447 11.96 14.36 9.60
C LEU A 447 11.38 14.80 10.94
N GLU A 448 10.78 15.97 10.97
CA GLU A 448 10.05 16.50 12.13
C GLU A 448 8.61 16.78 11.75
N LEU A 449 7.64 16.25 12.49
CA LEU A 449 6.22 16.52 12.24
C LEU A 449 5.90 17.99 12.56
N ILE A 450 5.30 18.72 11.60
CA ILE A 450 4.93 20.14 11.75
C ILE A 450 3.41 20.30 11.87
N GLU A 451 2.67 19.65 10.98
CA GLU A 451 1.21 19.80 10.86
C GLU A 451 0.56 18.42 10.72
N SER A 452 -0.62 18.30 11.32
CA SER A 452 -1.51 17.17 11.15
C SER A 452 -2.92 17.71 10.92
N ASP A 453 -3.45 17.47 9.74
CA ASP A 453 -4.83 17.80 9.42
C ASP A 453 -5.61 16.48 9.39
N GLN A 454 -6.64 16.37 10.23
CA GLN A 454 -7.73 15.45 9.89
C GLN A 454 -8.36 15.99 8.63
N ILE A 455 -8.55 15.15 7.62
CA ILE A 455 -9.51 15.46 6.56
C ILE A 455 -10.90 15.32 7.19
N GLN A 456 -11.31 16.31 7.99
CA GLN A 456 -12.71 16.67 8.09
C GLN A 456 -12.93 17.67 6.94
N ASN A 457 -14.00 17.47 6.17
CA ASN A 457 -14.47 18.44 5.18
C ASN A 457 -14.97 19.71 5.89
N ASN A 458 -14.08 20.43 6.57
CA ASN A 458 -14.39 21.73 7.16
C ASN A 458 -14.24 22.77 6.05
N ASN A 459 -15.28 22.88 5.23
CA ASN A 459 -15.64 24.19 4.72
C ASN A 459 -16.18 24.97 5.92
N GLU A 460 -15.32 25.76 6.56
CA GLU A 460 -15.75 26.83 7.45
C GLU A 460 -16.51 27.86 6.63
N ASN A 461 -17.80 27.62 6.44
CA ASN A 461 -18.80 28.66 6.25
C ASN A 461 -19.91 28.35 7.24
N GLU A 462 -19.99 29.17 8.28
CA GLU A 462 -21.13 29.25 9.19
C GLU A 462 -22.41 29.43 8.35
N ASN A 463 -23.14 28.36 8.13
CA ASN A 463 -24.59 28.35 7.99
C ASN A 463 -25.09 26.97 8.40
N GLU A 464 -25.85 26.96 9.48
CA GLU A 464 -26.67 25.82 9.91
C GLU A 464 -27.54 25.36 8.73
N ASN A 465 -27.27 24.18 8.18
CA ASN A 465 -28.26 23.18 7.75
C ASN A 465 -27.59 21.97 7.07
N GLU A 466 -28.08 20.79 7.48
CA GLU A 466 -28.17 19.52 6.73
C GLU A 466 -26.93 18.61 6.59
N ASN A 467 -26.95 17.55 7.40
CA ASN A 467 -26.68 16.14 7.07
C ASN A 467 -25.66 15.84 5.95
N GLU A 468 -24.37 15.76 6.31
CA GLU A 468 -23.38 15.08 5.49
C GLU A 468 -23.04 13.71 6.10
N ASN A 469 -23.73 12.65 5.65
CA ASN A 469 -23.38 11.27 5.96
C ASN A 469 -22.55 10.68 4.82
N PHE A 470 -21.24 10.57 5.03
CA PHE A 470 -20.29 10.07 4.03
C PHE A 470 -20.27 8.54 3.95
N ILE A 471 -20.44 8.04 2.72
CA ILE A 471 -20.08 6.68 2.29
C ILE A 471 -18.59 6.44 2.52
N GLU A 472 -18.24 5.25 3.04
CA GLU A 472 -16.90 4.72 3.34
C GLU A 472 -15.75 5.34 2.51
N THR A 473 -15.29 6.51 2.92
CA THR A 473 -13.86 6.81 2.85
C THR A 473 -13.34 6.45 4.21
N LYS A 474 -12.52 5.40 4.30
CA LYS A 474 -11.62 5.27 5.46
C LYS A 474 -11.01 6.64 5.71
N GLU A 475 -11.17 7.17 6.91
CA GLU A 475 -10.62 8.48 7.25
C GLU A 475 -9.11 8.45 7.02
N PHE A 476 -8.63 9.24 6.06
CA PHE A 476 -7.21 9.38 5.80
C PHE A 476 -6.71 10.64 6.53
N TRP A 477 -5.55 10.50 7.15
CA TRP A 477 -4.85 11.57 7.84
C TRP A 477 -3.76 12.12 6.95
N ASN A 478 -3.68 13.46 6.87
CA ASN A 478 -2.59 14.15 6.19
C ASN A 478 -1.59 14.66 7.22
N TYR A 479 -0.32 14.34 6.99
CA TYR A 479 0.77 14.77 7.84
C TYR A 479 1.85 15.48 7.02
N LYS A 480 2.34 16.61 7.52
CA LYS A 480 3.45 17.35 6.92
C LYS A 480 4.67 17.29 7.83
N PHE A 481 5.80 16.90 7.23
CA PHE A 481 7.09 16.79 7.89
C PHE A 481 8.06 17.85 7.36
N ARG A 482 8.77 18.51 8.27
CA ARG A 482 9.95 19.31 7.98
C ARG A 482 11.13 18.39 7.73
N ARG A 483 11.91 18.71 6.71
CA ARG A 483 13.21 18.08 6.47
C ARG A 483 14.28 18.88 7.21
N LEU A 484 14.92 18.25 8.20
CA LEU A 484 16.01 18.88 8.96
C LEU A 484 17.33 18.84 8.18
N SER A 485 17.52 17.82 7.33
CA SER A 485 18.64 17.72 6.41
C SER A 485 18.22 18.08 4.98
N GLN A 486 18.97 18.99 4.34
CA GLN A 486 18.78 19.40 2.94
C GLN A 486 19.43 18.40 1.96
N ASN A 487 19.39 17.11 2.28
CA ASN A 487 19.94 16.07 1.41
C ASN A 487 19.16 16.01 0.09
N TRP A 488 19.79 15.53 -0.98
CA TRP A 488 19.15 15.41 -2.29
C TRP A 488 17.85 14.58 -2.22
N ILE A 489 16.79 15.04 -2.89
CA ILE A 489 15.54 14.26 -3.01
C ILE A 489 15.81 13.07 -3.92
N PRO A 490 15.64 11.83 -3.45
CA PRO A 490 15.97 10.72 -4.30
C PRO A 490 14.91 10.47 -5.38
N GLN A 491 15.37 10.16 -6.60
CA GLN A 491 14.52 9.89 -7.77
C GLN A 491 13.47 8.78 -7.54
N LYS A 492 13.71 7.85 -6.60
CA LYS A 492 12.77 6.76 -6.28
C LYS A 492 11.55 7.23 -5.49
N PHE A 493 11.58 8.40 -4.87
CA PHE A 493 10.42 8.96 -4.17
C PHE A 493 9.55 9.79 -5.12
N ILE A 494 8.88 9.11 -6.06
CA ILE A 494 7.96 9.75 -7.01
C ILE A 494 6.57 9.89 -6.37
N LYS A 495 5.95 11.07 -6.54
CA LYS A 495 4.60 11.41 -6.08
C LYS A 495 3.59 10.31 -6.41
N GLY A 496 2.90 9.79 -5.38
CA GLY A 496 1.81 8.82 -5.52
C GLY A 496 2.17 7.36 -5.82
N ALA A 497 3.46 7.00 -5.96
CA ALA A 497 3.86 5.68 -6.44
C ALA A 497 4.19 4.64 -5.33
N TYR A 498 4.67 5.07 -4.16
CA TYR A 498 5.22 4.14 -3.15
C TYR A 498 4.50 4.20 -1.80
N ILE A 499 4.39 3.03 -1.17
CA ILE A 499 4.08 2.94 0.27
C ILE A 499 5.35 3.35 1.02
N ALA A 500 5.23 4.41 1.80
CA ALA A 500 6.22 4.89 2.74
C ALA A 500 6.00 4.21 4.10
N LEU A 501 7.04 3.57 4.65
CA LEU A 501 7.02 3.17 6.05
C LEU A 501 7.51 4.35 6.88
N VAL A 502 6.58 4.97 7.61
CA VAL A 502 6.91 6.03 8.56
C VAL A 502 7.36 5.38 9.84
N SER A 503 8.58 5.70 10.25
CA SER A 503 9.15 5.15 11.46
C SER A 503 9.64 6.22 12.41
N LEU A 504 9.41 5.99 13.70
CA LEU A 504 9.96 6.80 14.78
C LEU A 504 11.40 6.38 15.03
N VAL A 505 12.32 7.33 14.89
CA VAL A 505 13.78 7.12 15.07
C VAL A 505 14.17 7.44 16.50
N SER A 506 13.67 8.54 17.06
CA SER A 506 13.91 8.89 18.46
C SER A 506 12.75 9.67 19.06
N ASN A 507 12.51 9.45 20.35
CA ASN A 507 11.62 10.27 21.16
C ASN A 507 12.33 10.57 22.49
N PRO A 508 12.83 11.79 22.72
CA PRO A 508 13.60 12.13 23.93
C PRO A 508 12.81 12.04 25.24
N GLN A 509 11.48 12.08 25.18
CA GLN A 509 10.61 12.09 26.37
C GLN A 509 10.20 10.69 26.85
N ILE A 510 10.21 9.71 25.95
CA ILE A 510 10.16 8.31 26.35
C ILE A 510 11.61 7.97 26.70
N ASN A 511 11.88 7.44 27.89
CA ASN A 511 13.18 6.82 28.25
C ASN A 511 13.45 5.55 27.41
N ALA A 512 13.10 5.57 26.13
CA ALA A 512 13.50 4.64 25.11
C ALA A 512 14.99 4.86 24.90
N LYS A 513 15.81 4.15 25.68
CA LYS A 513 17.23 3.91 25.37
C LYS A 513 17.31 3.63 23.87
N LYS A 514 17.93 4.53 23.10
CA LYS A 514 18.15 4.47 21.64
C LYS A 514 17.97 3.03 21.12
N SER A 515 16.77 2.66 20.66
CA SER A 515 16.64 1.39 19.95
C SER A 515 17.31 1.62 18.61
N ILE A 516 18.27 0.77 18.27
CA ILE A 516 19.04 0.89 17.02
C ILE A 516 18.09 0.79 15.80
N HIS A 517 16.92 0.16 15.98
CA HIS A 517 15.91 0.03 14.93
C HIS A 517 14.71 0.96 15.15
N PRO A 518 14.20 1.57 14.07
CA PRO A 518 13.00 2.39 14.10
C PRO A 518 11.76 1.57 14.45
N LYS A 519 10.82 2.19 15.16
CA LYS A 519 9.48 1.63 15.34
C LYS A 519 8.59 2.04 14.17
N ILE A 520 8.00 1.07 13.47
CA ILE A 520 7.02 1.33 12.42
C ILE A 520 5.79 1.97 13.07
N ILE A 521 5.44 3.16 12.63
CA ILE A 521 4.24 3.88 13.07
C ILE A 521 3.09 3.59 12.13
N CYS A 522 3.31 3.78 10.83
CA CYS A 522 2.28 3.55 9.82
C CYS A 522 2.87 3.30 8.43
N GLU A 523 2.01 2.76 7.57
CA GLU A 523 2.19 2.74 6.12
C GLU A 523 1.46 3.97 5.56
N ALA A 524 2.15 4.77 4.75
CA ALA A 524 1.61 6.00 4.20
C ALA A 524 1.86 6.12 2.69
N ARG A 525 1.12 6.98 2.01
CA ARG A 525 1.34 7.38 0.62
C ARG A 525 1.94 8.77 0.59
N ILE A 526 2.93 8.99 -0.27
CA ILE A 526 3.51 10.33 -0.42
C ILE A 526 2.66 11.18 -1.37
N ILE A 527 2.19 12.31 -0.86
CA ILE A 527 1.43 13.33 -1.60
C ILE A 527 2.37 14.30 -2.31
N SER A 528 3.37 14.82 -1.60
CA SER A 528 4.30 15.79 -2.15
C SER A 528 5.66 15.74 -1.43
N ILE A 529 6.72 16.08 -2.16
CA ILE A 529 8.09 16.19 -1.63
C ILE A 529 8.71 17.44 -2.22
N THR A 530 9.29 18.26 -1.35
CA THR A 530 10.12 19.40 -1.72
C THR A 530 11.46 19.31 -0.98
N ASN A 531 12.35 20.28 -1.22
CA ASN A 531 13.63 20.35 -0.51
C ASN A 531 13.46 20.57 1.00
N THR A 532 12.31 21.07 1.44
CA THR A 532 12.04 21.45 2.84
C THR A 532 10.92 20.64 3.49
N LEU A 533 10.01 20.06 2.71
CA LEU A 533 8.79 19.42 3.22
C LEU A 533 8.55 18.05 2.59
N VAL A 534 7.96 17.16 3.37
CA VAL A 534 7.37 15.90 2.90
C VAL A 534 5.94 15.82 3.40
N GLU A 535 5.00 15.55 2.50
CA GLU A 535 3.59 15.39 2.83
C GLU A 535 3.14 13.97 2.54
N ILE A 536 2.45 13.37 3.50
CA ILE A 536 1.97 11.99 3.43
C ILE A 536 0.50 11.88 3.80
N GLU A 537 -0.13 10.82 3.30
CA GLU A 537 -1.51 10.41 3.56
C GLU A 537 -1.49 8.99 4.16
N THR A 538 -2.19 8.73 5.26
CA THR A 538 -2.21 7.41 5.94
C THR A 538 -3.57 7.12 6.57
N GLU A 539 -3.99 5.85 6.59
CA GLU A 539 -5.20 5.39 7.30
C GLU A 539 -5.02 5.43 8.83
N ASN A 540 -3.78 5.39 9.31
CA ASN A 540 -3.46 5.38 10.73
C ASN A 540 -3.23 6.80 11.26
N GLN A 541 -3.89 7.14 12.35
CA GLN A 541 -3.50 8.29 13.16
C GLN A 541 -2.10 8.06 13.75
N ILE A 542 -1.17 8.98 13.52
CA ILE A 542 0.08 9.05 14.26
C ILE A 542 -0.28 9.44 15.71
N PRO A 543 -0.03 8.57 16.72
CA PRO A 543 -0.56 8.79 18.07
C PRO A 543 -0.16 10.14 18.66
N LEU A 544 -1.10 10.81 19.34
CA LEU A 544 -0.88 12.09 20.02
C LEU A 544 0.26 12.07 21.05
N LEU A 545 0.63 10.89 21.56
CA LEU A 545 1.81 10.67 22.42
C LEU A 545 3.15 11.00 21.73
N LEU A 546 3.15 11.25 20.41
CA LEU A 546 4.29 11.76 19.64
C LEU A 546 4.15 13.25 19.28
N SER A 547 2.99 13.87 19.50
CA SER A 547 2.74 15.29 19.28
C SER A 547 2.56 15.98 20.63
N VAL A 548 3.64 16.45 21.23
CA VAL A 548 3.54 17.28 22.44
C VAL A 548 3.50 18.74 22.03
N GLU A 549 2.33 19.34 22.22
CA GLU A 549 2.22 20.78 22.44
C GLU A 549 2.94 21.11 23.75
N ASN A 550 3.90 22.05 23.69
CA ASN A 550 4.49 22.80 24.82
C ASN A 550 5.92 22.49 25.28
N ASP A 551 6.75 21.74 24.56
CA ASP A 551 8.20 21.69 24.89
C ASP A 551 9.09 21.90 23.64
N THR A 552 9.66 23.09 23.50
CA THR A 552 10.35 23.56 22.28
C THR A 552 11.74 22.96 22.08
N GLN A 553 12.29 22.24 23.06
CA GLN A 553 13.69 21.83 23.03
C GLN A 553 13.94 20.38 22.59
N ASN A 554 12.94 19.51 22.47
CA ASN A 554 13.16 18.08 22.17
C ASN A 554 11.97 17.38 21.46
N LYS A 555 11.84 17.58 20.15
CA LYS A 555 10.79 16.93 19.33
C LYS A 555 11.21 15.54 18.82
N PRO A 556 10.26 14.62 18.59
CA PRO A 556 10.57 13.31 18.00
C PRO A 556 11.03 13.45 16.56
N THR A 557 11.95 12.58 16.16
CA THR A 557 12.45 12.49 14.79
C THR A 557 11.91 11.25 14.09
N PHE A 558 11.53 11.42 12.83
CA PHE A 558 10.96 10.41 11.98
C PHE A 558 11.87 10.14 10.78
N ARG A 559 11.66 8.98 10.16
CA ARG A 559 12.18 8.68 8.82
C ARG A 559 11.09 8.03 7.98
N ILE A 560 11.22 8.15 6.67
CA ILE A 560 10.33 7.53 5.69
C ILE A 560 11.16 6.63 4.80
N ASP A 561 10.87 5.33 4.84
CA ASP A 561 11.49 4.31 3.98
C ASP A 561 10.57 3.94 2.80
N VAL A 562 11.14 3.73 1.61
CA VAL A 562 10.40 3.10 0.49
C VAL A 562 10.13 1.64 0.85
N SER A 563 8.86 1.24 0.81
CA SER A 563 8.42 -0.14 1.00
C SER A 563 7.83 -0.71 -0.30
N PHE A 564 8.16 -1.98 -0.56
CA PHE A 564 7.67 -2.72 -1.72
C PHE A 564 6.37 -3.44 -1.34
N SER A 565 5.25 -2.95 -1.89
CA SER A 565 3.92 -3.46 -1.56
C SER A 565 3.66 -4.84 -2.16
N ILE A 566 3.31 -5.80 -1.31
CA ILE A 566 2.88 -7.15 -1.72
C ILE A 566 1.37 -7.20 -2.01
N SER A 567 0.59 -6.17 -1.64
CA SER A 567 -0.88 -6.22 -1.78
C SER A 567 -1.35 -6.36 -3.23
N ASN A 568 -0.63 -5.74 -4.17
CA ASN A 568 -0.88 -5.88 -5.61
C ASN A 568 -0.75 -7.34 -6.09
N HIS A 569 0.15 -8.12 -5.51
CA HIS A 569 0.34 -9.53 -5.90
C HIS A 569 -0.90 -10.37 -5.58
N LYS A 570 -1.66 -10.04 -4.54
CA LYS A 570 -2.93 -10.76 -4.25
C LYS A 570 -3.97 -10.53 -5.35
N ILE A 571 -4.10 -9.29 -5.82
CA ILE A 571 -5.01 -8.92 -6.91
C ILE A 571 -4.57 -9.63 -8.19
N GLN A 572 -3.29 -9.53 -8.55
CA GLN A 572 -2.72 -10.17 -9.75
C GLN A 572 -2.91 -11.68 -9.76
N ARG A 573 -2.69 -12.36 -8.63
CA ARG A 573 -2.93 -13.81 -8.51
C ARG A 573 -4.40 -14.16 -8.65
N THR A 574 -5.28 -13.32 -8.11
CA THR A 574 -6.73 -13.51 -8.25
C THR A 574 -7.16 -13.27 -9.70
N ASN A 575 -6.55 -12.33 -10.42
CA ASN A 575 -6.81 -12.04 -11.83
C ASN A 575 -6.44 -13.23 -12.73
N ILE A 576 -5.22 -13.78 -12.62
CA ILE A 576 -4.80 -14.94 -13.43
C ILE A 576 -5.69 -16.16 -13.16
N PHE A 577 -6.13 -16.32 -11.91
CA PHE A 577 -7.04 -17.38 -11.54
C PHE A 577 -8.43 -17.18 -12.18
N GLN A 578 -9.00 -15.99 -12.05
CA GLN A 578 -10.30 -15.65 -12.62
C GLN A 578 -10.30 -15.72 -14.14
N PHE A 579 -9.21 -15.30 -14.79
CA PHE A 579 -9.02 -15.41 -16.23
C PHE A 579 -9.14 -16.85 -16.73
N VAL A 580 -8.56 -17.81 -16.01
CA VAL A 580 -8.65 -19.23 -16.35
C VAL A 580 -10.02 -19.81 -16.01
N VAL A 581 -10.54 -19.52 -14.81
CA VAL A 581 -11.79 -20.12 -14.31
C VAL A 581 -13.03 -19.63 -15.04
N LYS A 582 -13.10 -18.35 -15.42
CA LYS A 582 -14.27 -17.80 -16.13
C LYS A 582 -14.41 -18.29 -17.57
N ASN A 583 -13.34 -18.84 -18.17
CA ASN A 583 -13.31 -19.36 -19.55
C ASN A 583 -14.14 -18.52 -20.55
N ASN A 584 -13.75 -17.25 -20.73
CA ASN A 584 -14.49 -16.31 -21.59
C ASN A 584 -13.85 -16.17 -22.98
N LYS A 585 -14.53 -15.45 -23.88
CA LYS A 585 -14.05 -15.17 -25.24
C LYS A 585 -12.69 -14.45 -25.24
N ILE A 586 -12.46 -13.53 -24.29
CA ILE A 586 -11.19 -12.82 -24.13
C ILE A 586 -10.03 -13.81 -23.91
N ARG A 587 -10.22 -14.84 -23.09
CA ARG A 587 -9.20 -15.88 -22.88
C ARG A 587 -8.81 -16.57 -24.18
N GLN A 588 -9.80 -16.97 -24.98
CA GLN A 588 -9.55 -17.62 -26.27
C GLN A 588 -8.78 -16.70 -27.23
N ILE A 589 -9.19 -15.44 -27.32
CA ILE A 589 -8.49 -14.41 -28.11
C ILE A 589 -7.04 -14.27 -27.65
N LEU A 590 -6.79 -14.09 -26.35
CA LEU A 590 -5.44 -13.87 -25.84
C LEU A 590 -4.54 -15.11 -25.99
N PHE A 591 -5.05 -16.33 -25.84
CA PHE A 591 -4.25 -17.54 -26.09
C PHE A 591 -3.92 -17.74 -27.57
N GLN A 592 -4.77 -17.26 -28.47
CA GLN A 592 -4.54 -17.29 -29.91
C GLN A 592 -3.57 -16.19 -30.36
N ASP A 593 -3.84 -14.94 -29.98
CA ASP A 593 -3.17 -13.74 -30.49
C ASP A 593 -1.94 -13.34 -29.64
N ALA A 594 -1.78 -13.93 -28.45
CA ALA A 594 -0.62 -13.77 -27.58
C ALA A 594 -0.10 -15.13 -27.05
N PRO A 595 0.40 -16.02 -27.93
CA PRO A 595 0.94 -17.32 -27.52
C PRO A 595 2.12 -17.23 -26.54
N HIS A 596 2.78 -16.06 -26.47
CA HIS A 596 3.77 -15.69 -25.47
C HIS A 596 3.28 -15.91 -24.02
N LEU A 597 1.98 -15.71 -23.77
CA LEU A 597 1.36 -15.96 -22.46
C LEU A 597 1.47 -17.43 -22.02
N LEU A 598 1.70 -18.33 -22.97
CA LEU A 598 1.88 -19.77 -22.78
C LEU A 598 3.38 -20.18 -22.82
N GLY A 599 4.32 -19.23 -22.90
CA GLY A 599 5.76 -19.55 -22.93
C GLY A 599 6.31 -19.89 -24.31
N ASN A 600 5.53 -19.71 -25.36
CA ASN A 600 6.02 -19.82 -26.73
C ASN A 600 6.57 -18.47 -27.19
N LEU A 601 7.88 -18.25 -27.02
CA LEU A 601 8.59 -17.05 -27.49
C LEU A 601 8.81 -17.07 -29.02
N ASP A 602 8.99 -18.27 -29.59
CA ASP A 602 9.34 -18.46 -31.01
C ASP A 602 8.14 -18.42 -31.96
N ASN A 603 6.93 -18.65 -31.45
CA ASN A 603 5.70 -18.55 -32.22
C ASN A 603 5.22 -17.10 -32.24
N GLN A 604 6.02 -16.20 -32.83
CA GLN A 604 5.43 -15.00 -33.41
C GLN A 604 4.47 -15.50 -34.49
N THR A 605 3.18 -15.50 -34.19
CA THR A 605 2.18 -15.59 -35.24
C THR A 605 2.37 -14.32 -36.03
N ASP A 606 3.17 -14.37 -37.10
CA ASP A 606 3.29 -13.31 -38.09
C ASP A 606 1.92 -13.23 -38.79
N ILE A 607 0.92 -12.70 -38.07
CA ILE A 607 -0.32 -12.25 -38.68
C ILE A 607 0.06 -10.92 -39.33
N SER A 608 0.78 -11.06 -40.45
CA SER A 608 1.27 -9.98 -41.28
C SER A 608 0.08 -9.07 -41.63
N GLY A 609 0.12 -7.87 -41.10
CA GLY A 609 -0.94 -6.90 -41.26
C GLY A 609 -0.39 -5.51 -41.16
N ILE A 610 -0.82 -4.64 -42.06
CA ILE A 610 -0.48 -3.22 -42.00
C ILE A 610 -1.24 -2.61 -40.81
N PRO A 611 -0.58 -1.84 -39.92
CA PRO A 611 -1.27 -1.12 -38.86
C PRO A 611 -2.41 -0.28 -39.40
N LEU A 612 -3.49 -0.16 -38.62
CA LEU A 612 -4.62 0.69 -38.95
C LEU A 612 -4.18 2.15 -38.96
N SER A 613 -4.33 2.81 -40.10
CA SER A 613 -4.00 4.22 -40.25
C SER A 613 -5.25 5.09 -40.04
N LEU A 614 -5.19 6.00 -39.07
CA LEU A 614 -6.19 7.05 -38.92
C LEU A 614 -5.75 8.30 -39.70
N PRO A 615 -6.70 9.10 -40.24
CA PRO A 615 -6.36 10.37 -40.87
C PRO A 615 -5.66 11.29 -39.87
N GLN A 616 -4.52 11.87 -40.28
CA GLN A 616 -3.71 12.71 -39.38
C GLN A 616 -4.45 14.00 -38.99
N THR A 617 -5.18 14.59 -39.94
CA THR A 617 -5.99 15.80 -39.76
C THR A 617 -7.23 15.57 -38.91
N ALA A 618 -7.60 14.32 -38.65
CA ALA A 618 -8.79 14.02 -37.85
C ALA A 618 -8.58 14.43 -36.39
N ASN A 619 -9.59 15.09 -35.82
CA ASN A 619 -9.60 15.43 -34.40
C ASN A 619 -9.79 14.15 -33.54
N SER A 620 -9.68 14.27 -32.22
CA SER A 620 -9.79 13.12 -31.31
C SER A 620 -11.16 12.42 -31.37
N VAL A 621 -12.24 13.17 -31.65
CA VAL A 621 -13.60 12.65 -31.74
C VAL A 621 -13.80 11.82 -33.03
N GLU A 622 -13.32 12.32 -34.16
CA GLU A 622 -13.33 11.59 -35.43
C GLU A 622 -12.50 10.32 -35.36
N LYS A 623 -11.30 10.40 -34.74
CA LYS A 623 -10.46 9.24 -34.45
C LYS A 623 -11.21 8.21 -33.60
N ALA A 624 -11.89 8.65 -32.54
CA ALA A 624 -12.69 7.77 -31.69
C ALA A 624 -13.81 7.04 -32.45
N LYS A 625 -14.52 7.72 -33.36
CA LYS A 625 -15.55 7.10 -34.21
C LYS A 625 -14.99 6.00 -35.10
N LEU A 626 -13.90 6.30 -35.81
CA LEU A 626 -13.23 5.33 -36.69
C LEU A 626 -12.74 4.10 -35.92
N ILE A 627 -12.18 4.30 -34.73
CA ILE A 627 -11.74 3.22 -33.83
C ILE A 627 -12.93 2.30 -33.46
N LEU A 628 -14.08 2.87 -33.12
CA LEU A 628 -15.26 2.10 -32.75
C LEU A 628 -15.91 1.35 -33.92
N ASP A 629 -15.76 1.87 -35.13
CA ASP A 629 -16.22 1.20 -36.35
C ASP A 629 -15.34 -0.01 -36.67
N GLU A 630 -14.01 0.13 -36.53
CA GLU A 630 -13.08 -0.99 -36.67
C GLU A 630 -13.19 -2.03 -35.55
N LEU A 631 -13.59 -1.62 -34.35
CA LEU A 631 -13.94 -2.57 -33.27
C LEU A 631 -15.18 -3.41 -33.59
N GLN A 632 -15.97 -3.10 -34.62
CA GLN A 632 -17.10 -3.97 -35.02
C GLN A 632 -16.61 -5.25 -35.70
N SER A 633 -15.58 -5.16 -36.53
CA SER A 633 -14.95 -6.28 -37.26
C SER A 633 -13.90 -7.03 -36.43
N THR A 634 -13.37 -6.40 -35.38
CA THR A 634 -12.33 -6.96 -34.51
C THR A 634 -12.84 -7.18 -33.08
N ASN A 635 -12.01 -7.82 -32.23
CA ASN A 635 -12.35 -8.01 -30.80
C ASN A 635 -11.62 -7.02 -29.89
N TYR A 636 -10.52 -6.42 -30.37
CA TYR A 636 -9.75 -5.45 -29.63
C TYR A 636 -8.93 -4.55 -30.56
N ILE A 637 -8.56 -3.38 -30.05
CA ILE A 637 -7.65 -2.44 -30.71
C ILE A 637 -6.55 -2.01 -29.74
N ILE A 638 -5.35 -1.82 -30.25
CA ILE A 638 -4.21 -1.26 -29.54
C ILE A 638 -3.93 0.12 -30.09
N ILE A 639 -3.79 1.10 -29.21
CA ILE A 639 -3.46 2.47 -29.58
C ILE A 639 -2.13 2.82 -28.93
N SER A 640 -1.09 2.91 -29.75
CA SER A 640 0.25 3.28 -29.32
C SER A 640 0.54 4.72 -29.74
N GLY A 641 1.18 5.48 -28.86
CA GLY A 641 1.54 6.87 -29.17
C GLY A 641 2.57 7.42 -28.20
N LEU A 642 3.47 8.25 -28.70
CA LEU A 642 4.49 8.93 -27.90
C LEU A 642 3.87 9.95 -26.90
N PRO A 643 4.61 10.43 -25.89
CA PRO A 643 4.14 11.51 -25.03
C PRO A 643 3.66 12.73 -25.83
N GLY A 644 2.57 13.36 -25.40
CA GLY A 644 2.01 14.53 -26.09
C GLY A 644 1.09 14.25 -27.28
N THR A 645 0.89 12.98 -27.66
CA THR A 645 -0.05 12.57 -28.74
C THR A 645 -1.54 12.53 -28.34
N GLY A 646 -1.88 12.92 -27.11
CA GLY A 646 -3.27 13.02 -26.66
C GLY A 646 -3.96 11.70 -26.28
N LYS A 647 -3.24 10.59 -26.04
CA LYS A 647 -3.81 9.27 -25.68
C LYS A 647 -4.90 9.31 -24.60
N THR A 648 -4.63 9.89 -23.44
CA THR A 648 -5.62 9.97 -22.34
C THR A 648 -6.87 10.77 -22.75
N HIS A 649 -6.71 11.81 -23.57
CA HIS A 649 -7.86 12.55 -24.12
C HIS A 649 -8.62 11.70 -25.14
N LEU A 650 -7.92 10.92 -25.97
CA LEU A 650 -8.54 9.98 -26.89
C LEU A 650 -9.30 8.88 -26.15
N ALA A 651 -8.78 8.34 -25.04
CA ALA A 651 -9.50 7.37 -24.20
C ALA A 651 -10.84 7.93 -23.70
N ALA A 652 -10.84 9.18 -23.21
CA ALA A 652 -12.07 9.87 -22.81
C ALA A 652 -13.03 10.06 -23.98
N ASN A 653 -12.54 10.48 -25.15
CA ASN A 653 -13.37 10.63 -26.35
C ASN A 653 -13.97 9.30 -26.84
N ILE A 654 -13.21 8.20 -26.78
CA ILE A 654 -13.72 6.87 -27.12
C ILE A 654 -14.84 6.47 -26.14
N ALA A 655 -14.65 6.67 -24.83
CA ALA A 655 -15.69 6.39 -23.84
C ALA A 655 -16.97 7.21 -24.10
N GLN A 656 -16.84 8.49 -24.46
CA GLN A 656 -17.97 9.34 -24.84
C GLN A 656 -18.66 8.88 -26.13
N GLU A 657 -17.91 8.43 -27.14
CA GLU A 657 -18.52 7.89 -28.37
C GLU A 657 -19.19 6.53 -28.13
N ILE A 658 -18.70 5.70 -27.20
CA ILE A 658 -19.39 4.47 -26.76
C ILE A 658 -20.70 4.82 -26.05
N LEU A 659 -20.69 5.82 -25.17
CA LEU A 659 -21.89 6.36 -24.52
C LEU A 659 -22.93 6.81 -25.55
N LYS A 660 -22.52 7.55 -26.58
CA LYS A 660 -23.41 7.98 -27.69
C LYS A 660 -24.01 6.82 -28.49
N ARG A 661 -23.38 5.64 -28.47
CA ARG A 661 -23.87 4.40 -29.11
C ARG A 661 -24.73 3.54 -28.15
N ASN A 662 -25.11 4.06 -26.99
CA ASN A 662 -25.89 3.36 -25.94
C ASN A 662 -25.24 2.03 -25.51
N SER A 663 -23.92 2.00 -25.46
CA SER A 663 -23.15 0.84 -25.00
C SER A 663 -22.44 1.18 -23.68
N THR A 664 -22.07 0.14 -22.94
CA THR A 664 -21.42 0.25 -21.63
C THR A 664 -19.90 0.11 -21.75
N VAL A 665 -19.14 0.88 -20.95
CA VAL A 665 -17.68 0.87 -20.94
C VAL A 665 -17.10 0.93 -19.53
N LEU A 666 -16.16 0.02 -19.27
CA LEU A 666 -15.27 0.06 -18.12
C LEU A 666 -13.98 0.79 -18.48
N VAL A 667 -13.75 1.96 -17.90
CA VAL A 667 -12.52 2.75 -18.08
C VAL A 667 -11.59 2.52 -16.90
N VAL A 668 -10.40 1.99 -17.20
CA VAL A 668 -9.39 1.65 -16.21
C VAL A 668 -8.10 2.41 -16.47
N SER A 669 -7.50 2.94 -15.41
CA SER A 669 -6.16 3.52 -15.47
C SER A 669 -5.18 2.77 -14.57
N SER A 670 -3.90 2.76 -14.95
CA SER A 670 -2.80 2.25 -14.11
C SER A 670 -2.65 3.03 -12.80
N SER A 671 -3.07 4.30 -12.79
CA SER A 671 -2.87 5.21 -11.66
C SER A 671 -4.07 6.10 -11.40
N LYS A 672 -4.19 6.55 -10.14
CA LYS A 672 -5.17 7.56 -9.72
C LYS A 672 -5.03 8.87 -10.53
N PHE A 673 -3.80 9.26 -10.88
CA PHE A 673 -3.54 10.47 -11.68
C PHE A 673 -4.00 10.31 -13.13
N GLY A 674 -3.75 9.16 -13.76
CA GLY A 674 -4.25 8.86 -15.09
C GLY A 674 -5.78 8.92 -15.14
N LEU A 675 -6.44 8.31 -14.15
CA LEU A 675 -7.90 8.37 -14.01
C LEU A 675 -8.41 9.81 -13.82
N LYS A 676 -7.74 10.63 -13.00
CA LYS A 676 -8.08 12.05 -12.81
C LYS A 676 -8.08 12.84 -14.12
N ARG A 677 -7.10 12.59 -15.00
CA ARG A 677 -7.04 13.26 -16.33
C ARG A 677 -8.23 12.89 -17.21
N ILE A 678 -8.64 11.62 -17.20
CA ILE A 678 -9.82 11.16 -17.94
C ILE A 678 -11.09 11.85 -17.40
N LEU A 679 -11.28 11.85 -16.08
CA LEU A 679 -12.43 12.50 -15.45
C LEU A 679 -12.44 14.01 -15.67
N GLY A 680 -11.28 14.67 -15.65
CA GLY A 680 -11.19 16.09 -15.98
C GLY A 680 -11.59 16.39 -17.41
N LYS A 681 -11.29 15.50 -18.35
CA LYS A 681 -11.79 15.65 -19.72
C LYS A 681 -13.31 15.53 -19.80
N PHE A 682 -13.93 14.67 -19.00
CA PHE A 682 -15.39 14.59 -18.91
C PHE A 682 -16.01 15.87 -18.33
N VAL A 683 -15.38 16.49 -17.32
CA VAL A 683 -15.79 17.80 -16.80
C VAL A 683 -15.73 18.85 -17.92
N GLU A 684 -14.59 18.96 -18.61
CA GLU A 684 -14.36 19.94 -19.68
C GLU A 684 -15.38 19.81 -20.81
N ASP A 685 -15.69 18.56 -21.21
CA ASP A 685 -16.66 18.26 -22.27
C ASP A 685 -18.12 18.32 -21.78
N GLN A 686 -18.35 18.69 -20.52
CA GLN A 686 -19.67 18.76 -19.88
C GLN A 686 -20.46 17.46 -20.01
N VAL A 687 -19.78 16.32 -19.92
CA VAL A 687 -20.43 15.02 -19.95
C VAL A 687 -21.29 14.89 -18.70
N SER A 688 -22.56 14.53 -18.91
CA SER A 688 -23.53 14.39 -17.83
C SER A 688 -22.98 13.48 -16.74
N HIS A 689 -22.95 14.00 -15.52
CA HIS A 689 -22.57 13.20 -14.37
C HIS A 689 -23.50 12.01 -14.19
N ASN A 690 -24.75 12.03 -14.67
CA ASN A 690 -25.65 10.87 -14.61
C ASN A 690 -25.22 9.68 -15.47
N ASP A 691 -24.23 9.84 -16.36
CA ASP A 691 -23.76 8.77 -17.25
C ASP A 691 -22.44 8.12 -16.78
N ILE A 692 -21.79 8.68 -15.76
CA ILE A 692 -20.43 8.28 -15.36
C ILE A 692 -20.36 7.97 -13.89
N LEU A 693 -19.90 6.78 -13.52
CA LEU A 693 -19.63 6.42 -12.13
C LEU A 693 -18.15 6.14 -11.91
N SER A 694 -17.52 6.89 -10.99
CA SER A 694 -16.15 6.63 -10.55
C SER A 694 -16.09 6.06 -9.14
N PHE A 695 -15.37 4.96 -8.97
CA PHE A 695 -15.15 4.29 -7.67
C PHE A 695 -13.99 4.87 -6.87
N VAL A 696 -13.29 5.87 -7.39
CA VAL A 696 -12.06 6.37 -6.76
C VAL A 696 -12.16 7.87 -6.53
N LYS A 697 -12.36 8.26 -5.27
CA LYS A 697 -12.25 9.66 -4.83
C LYS A 697 -10.78 10.08 -4.80
N MET A 698 -10.50 11.27 -5.31
CA MET A 698 -9.15 11.85 -5.40
C MET A 698 -8.96 12.93 -4.33
N SER A 699 -7.81 12.96 -3.65
CA SER A 699 -7.51 13.98 -2.62
C SER A 699 -7.32 15.42 -3.15
N SER A 700 -7.48 15.65 -4.46
CA SER A 700 -7.34 16.96 -5.11
C SER A 700 -8.37 17.16 -6.22
N SER A 701 -9.58 16.61 -6.05
CA SER A 701 -10.70 16.81 -6.98
C SER A 701 -11.20 18.25 -6.95
N THR A 702 -11.68 18.75 -8.08
CA THR A 702 -12.51 19.96 -8.14
C THR A 702 -13.94 19.61 -7.72
N GLU A 703 -14.73 20.58 -7.26
CA GLU A 703 -16.16 20.39 -6.93
C GLU A 703 -16.95 19.76 -8.08
N GLU A 704 -16.63 20.11 -9.32
CA GLU A 704 -17.26 19.51 -10.51
C GLU A 704 -16.90 18.04 -10.70
N MET A 705 -15.66 17.64 -10.38
CA MET A 705 -15.26 16.23 -10.44
C MET A 705 -15.95 15.39 -9.36
N GLU A 706 -16.27 16.00 -8.21
CA GLU A 706 -16.92 15.27 -7.12
C GLU A 706 -18.23 14.64 -7.57
N LYS A 707 -18.94 15.31 -8.49
CA LYS A 707 -20.20 14.84 -9.09
C LYS A 707 -20.11 13.49 -9.79
N TYR A 708 -18.91 13.05 -10.19
CA TYR A 708 -18.71 11.74 -10.82
C TYR A 708 -18.45 10.62 -9.82
N TYR A 709 -18.11 10.92 -8.57
CA TYR A 709 -17.76 9.90 -7.59
C TYR A 709 -18.99 9.23 -7.01
N LEU A 710 -18.87 7.93 -6.75
CA LEU A 710 -19.90 7.11 -6.10
C LEU A 710 -20.49 7.81 -4.87
N ASN A 711 -19.63 8.35 -4.01
CA ASN A 711 -20.01 8.95 -2.72
C ASN A 711 -20.77 10.28 -2.86
N TYR A 712 -20.64 10.99 -3.98
CA TYR A 712 -21.43 12.20 -4.22
C TYR A 712 -22.80 11.87 -4.80
N LYS A 713 -22.84 10.88 -5.69
CA LYS A 713 -24.05 10.53 -6.46
C LYS A 713 -25.09 9.79 -5.65
N PHE A 714 -24.65 9.18 -4.58
CA PHE A 714 -25.47 8.33 -3.76
C PHE A 714 -25.13 8.63 -2.32
N GLU A 715 -26.15 9.01 -1.57
CA GLU A 715 -26.11 8.89 -0.13
C GLU A 715 -26.61 7.49 0.21
N GLU A 716 -25.87 6.76 1.04
CA GLU A 716 -26.31 5.44 1.54
C GLU A 716 -27.67 5.51 2.24
N THR A 717 -28.03 6.69 2.77
CA THR A 717 -29.28 6.96 3.49
C THR A 717 -30.55 6.75 2.65
N GLU A 718 -30.50 6.83 1.31
CA GLU A 718 -31.65 6.68 0.42
C GLU A 718 -32.07 5.22 0.18
N ILE A 719 -31.18 4.26 0.44
CA ILE A 719 -31.37 2.85 0.04
C ILE A 719 -31.84 2.06 1.26
N ASN A 720 -33.16 1.95 1.43
CA ASN A 720 -33.74 1.39 2.65
C ASN A 720 -34.36 -0.01 2.49
N SER A 721 -34.53 -0.48 1.26
CA SER A 721 -35.17 -1.76 0.95
C SER A 721 -34.39 -2.55 -0.11
N GLN A 722 -34.68 -3.85 -0.19
CA GLN A 722 -34.14 -4.72 -1.25
C GLN A 722 -34.59 -4.28 -2.65
N GLU A 723 -35.74 -3.63 -2.76
CA GLU A 723 -36.17 -3.02 -4.01
C GLU A 723 -35.33 -1.79 -4.36
N ASP A 724 -34.99 -0.96 -3.37
CA ASP A 724 -34.12 0.19 -3.57
C ASP A 724 -32.69 -0.24 -3.89
N LEU A 725 -32.21 -1.32 -3.27
CA LEU A 725 -30.93 -1.94 -3.67
C LEU A 725 -30.99 -2.45 -5.08
N LYS A 726 -32.03 -3.20 -5.47
CA LYS A 726 -32.14 -3.66 -6.86
C LYS A 726 -32.20 -2.48 -7.82
N LYS A 727 -32.95 -1.43 -7.50
CA LYS A 727 -32.93 -0.17 -8.27
C LYS A 727 -31.53 0.45 -8.28
N PHE A 728 -30.79 0.40 -7.17
CA PHE A 728 -29.44 0.94 -7.04
C PHE A 728 -28.40 0.12 -7.82
N GLN A 729 -28.43 -1.20 -7.74
CA GLN A 729 -27.63 -2.11 -8.56
C GLN A 729 -27.96 -1.94 -10.03
N LEU A 730 -29.25 -1.83 -10.38
CA LEU A 730 -29.66 -1.49 -11.74
C LEU A 730 -29.15 -0.10 -12.12
N LYS A 731 -29.20 0.91 -11.26
CA LYS A 731 -28.60 2.24 -11.53
C LYS A 731 -27.09 2.12 -11.75
N ILE A 732 -26.38 1.31 -10.97
CA ILE A 732 -24.94 1.05 -11.13
C ILE A 732 -24.65 0.36 -12.46
N GLN A 733 -25.39 -0.71 -12.76
CA GLN A 733 -25.32 -1.47 -14.01
C GLN A 733 -25.70 -0.62 -15.23
N ASN A 734 -26.61 0.34 -15.03
CA ASN A 734 -27.08 1.24 -16.06
C ASN A 734 -26.14 2.43 -16.28
N PHE A 735 -25.12 2.67 -15.44
CA PHE A 735 -24.13 3.68 -15.78
C PHE A 735 -23.40 3.22 -17.04
N PRO A 736 -23.51 3.98 -18.14
CA PRO A 736 -22.84 3.58 -19.36
C PRO A 736 -21.32 3.66 -19.21
N ILE A 737 -20.79 4.52 -18.33
CA ILE A 737 -19.36 4.63 -18.08
C ILE A 737 -19.06 4.34 -16.61
N VAL A 738 -18.22 3.33 -16.35
CA VAL A 738 -17.68 3.05 -15.02
C VAL A 738 -16.17 3.25 -15.04
N ALA A 739 -15.64 4.07 -14.14
CA ALA A 739 -14.23 4.50 -14.11
C ALA A 739 -13.54 4.07 -12.81
N LEU A 740 -12.39 3.39 -12.90
CA LEU A 740 -11.64 2.89 -11.73
C LEU A 740 -10.13 2.70 -11.99
N THR A 741 -9.36 2.38 -10.94
CA THR A 741 -7.99 1.84 -11.14
C THR A 741 -7.98 0.33 -10.98
N VAL A 742 -6.90 -0.32 -11.43
CA VAL A 742 -6.77 -1.79 -11.36
C VAL A 742 -6.94 -2.35 -9.93
N LYS A 743 -6.76 -1.52 -8.90
CA LYS A 743 -6.91 -1.94 -7.50
C LYS A 743 -8.37 -2.14 -7.07
N GLU A 744 -9.31 -1.42 -7.67
CA GLU A 744 -10.72 -1.42 -7.27
C GLU A 744 -11.59 -2.40 -8.07
N ILE A 745 -11.02 -3.23 -8.95
CA ILE A 745 -11.77 -4.21 -9.77
C ILE A 745 -12.55 -5.26 -8.93
N TYR A 746 -12.18 -5.44 -7.66
CA TYR A 746 -12.87 -6.33 -6.71
C TYR A 746 -13.73 -5.57 -5.69
N HIS A 747 -14.14 -4.34 -6.00
CA HIS A 747 -15.11 -3.59 -5.18
C HIS A 747 -16.43 -4.37 -5.02
N SER A 748 -17.03 -4.37 -3.83
CA SER A 748 -18.23 -5.18 -3.50
C SER A 748 -19.39 -4.97 -4.49
N LEU A 749 -19.59 -3.74 -4.95
CA LEU A 749 -20.58 -3.35 -5.96
C LEU A 749 -20.29 -3.85 -7.40
N LEU A 750 -19.06 -4.28 -7.70
CA LEU A 750 -18.64 -4.75 -9.03
C LEU A 750 -18.45 -6.27 -9.09
N VAL A 751 -18.27 -6.94 -7.95
CA VAL A 751 -18.06 -8.39 -7.86
C VAL A 751 -19.40 -9.12 -7.86
N THR A 752 -20.12 -9.03 -8.97
CA THR A 752 -21.29 -9.87 -9.27
C THR A 752 -21.05 -10.58 -10.60
N GLU A 753 -21.63 -11.77 -10.78
CA GLU A 753 -21.47 -12.51 -12.05
C GLU A 753 -22.21 -11.82 -13.21
N GLU A 754 -23.13 -10.90 -12.90
CA GLU A 754 -24.00 -10.21 -13.85
C GLU A 754 -23.36 -8.96 -14.48
N ILE A 755 -22.42 -8.31 -13.81
CA ILE A 755 -21.79 -7.09 -14.33
C ILE A 755 -20.79 -7.44 -15.43
N ARG A 756 -21.15 -7.09 -16.66
CA ARG A 756 -20.28 -7.10 -17.83
C ARG A 756 -20.47 -5.84 -18.64
N PHE A 757 -19.38 -5.36 -19.21
CA PHE A 757 -19.36 -4.18 -20.06
C PHE A 757 -19.21 -4.59 -21.53
N ASP A 758 -19.78 -3.80 -22.44
CA ASP A 758 -19.56 -4.02 -23.87
C ASP A 758 -18.09 -3.79 -24.22
N TYR A 759 -17.48 -2.76 -23.62
CA TYR A 759 -16.10 -2.37 -23.85
C TYR A 759 -15.31 -2.23 -22.53
N CYS A 760 -14.01 -2.53 -22.57
CA CYS A 760 -13.05 -2.13 -21.56
C CYS A 760 -11.96 -1.27 -22.19
N ILE A 761 -11.66 -0.12 -21.60
CA ILE A 761 -10.56 0.76 -22.00
C ILE A 761 -9.52 0.75 -20.89
N ILE A 762 -8.27 0.41 -21.21
CA ILE A 762 -7.15 0.50 -20.28
C ILE A 762 -6.20 1.59 -20.77
N ASP A 763 -6.14 2.72 -20.06
CA ASP A 763 -5.16 3.79 -20.29
C ASP A 763 -3.83 3.50 -19.57
N ASP A 764 -2.74 3.98 -20.15
CA ASP A 764 -1.36 3.70 -19.72
C ASP A 764 -1.08 2.19 -19.55
N ALA A 765 -1.63 1.35 -20.44
CA ALA A 765 -1.56 -0.11 -20.38
C ALA A 765 -0.14 -0.67 -20.46
N ASN A 766 0.83 0.08 -21.01
CA ASN A 766 2.24 -0.29 -21.02
C ASN A 766 2.88 -0.30 -19.62
N GLU A 767 2.27 0.36 -18.63
CA GLU A 767 2.76 0.36 -17.24
C GLU A 767 2.29 -0.85 -16.44
N LEU A 768 1.35 -1.63 -16.99
CA LEU A 768 0.77 -2.79 -16.34
C LEU A 768 1.42 -4.08 -16.82
N ASN A 769 1.83 -4.93 -15.87
CA ASN A 769 2.17 -6.31 -16.19
C ASN A 769 0.91 -7.10 -16.61
N VAL A 770 1.11 -8.21 -17.31
CA VAL A 770 0.00 -9.04 -17.82
C VAL A 770 -1.02 -9.40 -16.72
N PRO A 771 -0.64 -9.92 -15.53
CA PRO A 771 -1.60 -10.24 -14.47
C PRO A 771 -2.50 -9.06 -14.05
N SER A 772 -1.96 -7.84 -14.02
CA SER A 772 -2.74 -6.63 -13.69
C SER A 772 -3.78 -6.32 -14.77
N SER A 773 -3.43 -6.45 -16.05
CA SER A 773 -4.34 -6.14 -17.17
C SER A 773 -5.50 -7.13 -17.29
N LEU A 774 -5.31 -8.41 -16.92
CA LEU A 774 -6.32 -9.45 -17.14
C LEU A 774 -7.61 -9.26 -16.33
N GLY A 775 -7.53 -8.68 -15.13
CA GLY A 775 -8.68 -8.48 -14.23
C GLY A 775 -9.80 -7.65 -14.87
N PRO A 776 -9.52 -6.41 -15.31
CA PRO A 776 -10.48 -5.59 -16.05
C PRO A 776 -11.00 -6.25 -17.33
N LEU A 777 -10.11 -6.91 -18.09
CA LEU A 777 -10.46 -7.46 -19.40
C LEU A 777 -11.50 -8.58 -19.31
N VAL A 778 -11.51 -9.37 -18.23
CA VAL A 778 -12.50 -10.44 -18.06
C VAL A 778 -13.90 -9.91 -17.71
N MET A 779 -14.05 -8.61 -17.47
CA MET A 779 -15.31 -7.93 -17.19
C MET A 779 -15.96 -7.35 -18.46
N ALA A 780 -15.35 -7.50 -19.64
CA ALA A 780 -15.89 -6.93 -20.88
C ALA A 780 -15.92 -7.89 -22.08
N HIS A 781 -16.67 -7.51 -23.12
CA HIS A 781 -16.78 -8.26 -24.38
C HIS A 781 -15.69 -7.91 -25.39
N LYS A 782 -15.36 -6.62 -25.52
CA LYS A 782 -14.29 -6.07 -26.37
C LYS A 782 -13.38 -5.17 -25.54
N PHE A 783 -12.17 -4.92 -26.01
CA PHE A 783 -11.24 -4.07 -25.26
C PHE A 783 -10.33 -3.19 -26.10
N ILE A 784 -9.84 -2.12 -25.49
CA ILE A 784 -8.93 -1.14 -26.08
C ILE A 784 -7.78 -0.92 -25.11
N LEU A 785 -6.55 -1.13 -25.58
CA LEU A 785 -5.35 -0.84 -24.80
C LEU A 785 -4.68 0.42 -25.34
N LEU A 786 -4.52 1.44 -24.51
CA LEU A 786 -3.79 2.66 -24.86
C LEU A 786 -2.48 2.72 -24.10
N GLY A 787 -1.40 3.10 -24.80
CA GLY A 787 -0.10 3.23 -24.15
C GLY A 787 1.01 3.57 -25.14
N HIS A 788 2.22 3.16 -24.78
CA HIS A 788 3.40 3.35 -25.63
C HIS A 788 4.32 2.13 -25.51
N SER A 789 4.40 1.34 -26.59
CA SER A 789 5.15 0.08 -26.64
C SER A 789 6.66 0.22 -26.45
N SER A 790 7.25 1.36 -26.77
CA SER A 790 8.69 1.62 -26.59
C SER A 790 9.04 2.46 -25.36
N LYS A 791 8.07 2.71 -24.48
CA LYS A 791 8.33 3.28 -23.14
C LYS A 791 8.70 2.19 -22.15
N ASN A 792 9.23 2.61 -21.01
CA ASN A 792 9.66 1.72 -19.92
C ASN A 792 8.60 0.63 -19.67
N PRO A 793 8.99 -0.66 -19.79
CA PRO A 793 8.10 -1.77 -19.47
C PRO A 793 7.68 -1.71 -18.00
N PRO A 794 6.66 -2.49 -17.61
CA PRO A 794 6.30 -2.68 -16.21
C PRO A 794 7.54 -2.96 -15.37
N SER A 795 7.68 -2.27 -14.25
CA SER A 795 8.85 -2.44 -13.38
C SER A 795 8.87 -3.86 -12.81
N ILE A 796 9.96 -4.55 -13.11
CA ILE A 796 10.28 -5.85 -12.56
C ILE A 796 11.28 -5.67 -11.43
N LEU A 797 11.01 -6.29 -10.27
CA LEU A 797 11.87 -6.20 -9.11
C LEU A 797 13.00 -7.23 -9.14
N SER A 798 12.70 -8.47 -9.55
CA SER A 798 13.65 -9.58 -9.37
C SER A 798 14.66 -9.72 -10.51
N SER A 799 15.80 -10.34 -10.21
CA SER A 799 16.78 -10.67 -11.23
C SER A 799 16.32 -11.90 -12.01
N TYR A 800 16.14 -11.75 -13.31
CA TYR A 800 15.74 -12.80 -14.23
C TYR A 800 16.87 -13.13 -15.20
N SER A 801 16.84 -14.36 -15.75
CA SER A 801 17.63 -14.68 -16.94
C SER A 801 17.12 -13.90 -18.16
N ASN A 802 17.95 -13.72 -19.19
CA ASN A 802 17.55 -12.95 -20.39
C ASN A 802 16.23 -13.46 -21.00
N SER A 803 16.06 -14.78 -21.12
CA SER A 803 14.84 -15.39 -21.64
C SER A 803 13.61 -15.12 -20.77
N GLU A 804 13.78 -15.03 -19.46
CA GLU A 804 12.67 -14.70 -18.54
C GLU A 804 12.34 -13.20 -18.57
N ILE A 805 13.33 -12.33 -18.79
CA ILE A 805 13.07 -10.90 -19.01
C ILE A 805 12.25 -10.71 -20.28
N GLU A 806 12.63 -11.35 -21.38
CA GLU A 806 11.85 -11.34 -22.62
C GLU A 806 10.42 -11.84 -22.40
N MET A 807 10.24 -12.81 -21.49
CA MET A 807 8.94 -13.39 -21.17
C MET A 807 8.06 -12.53 -20.26
N TYR A 808 8.63 -11.93 -19.21
CA TYR A 808 7.86 -11.27 -18.15
C TYR A 808 7.83 -9.76 -18.26
N SER A 809 8.84 -9.16 -18.90
CA SER A 809 8.97 -7.71 -19.04
C SER A 809 7.95 -7.09 -19.97
N PRO A 810 7.55 -7.70 -21.10
CA PRO A 810 6.59 -7.07 -22.00
C PRO A 810 5.21 -6.90 -21.35
N SER A 811 4.62 -5.73 -21.55
CA SER A 811 3.21 -5.50 -21.21
C SER A 811 2.28 -6.27 -22.15
N LEU A 812 1.02 -6.48 -21.75
CA LEU A 812 0.04 -7.10 -22.65
C LEU A 812 -0.16 -6.29 -23.94
N LEU A 813 -0.07 -4.96 -23.84
CA LEU A 813 -0.10 -4.04 -24.99
C LEU A 813 1.03 -4.36 -25.96
N GLU A 814 2.26 -4.43 -25.46
CA GLU A 814 3.45 -4.69 -26.29
C GLU A 814 3.40 -6.07 -26.94
N ILE A 815 2.98 -7.10 -26.20
CA ILE A 815 2.85 -8.48 -26.72
C ILE A 815 1.87 -8.52 -27.89
N LEU A 816 0.67 -7.94 -27.72
CA LEU A 816 -0.35 -7.97 -28.76
C LEU A 816 0.02 -7.08 -29.95
N GLU A 817 0.69 -5.95 -29.72
CA GLU A 817 1.13 -5.03 -30.78
C GLU A 817 2.17 -5.68 -31.70
N LYS A 818 3.11 -6.43 -31.12
CA LYS A 818 4.11 -7.18 -31.88
C LYS A 818 3.50 -8.34 -32.66
N ASN A 819 2.55 -9.07 -32.07
CA ASN A 819 1.97 -10.28 -32.69
C ASN A 819 0.85 -9.99 -33.70
N VAL A 820 0.06 -8.94 -33.49
CA VAL A 820 -1.13 -8.65 -34.33
C VAL A 820 -1.15 -7.18 -34.74
N LYS A 821 -0.22 -6.82 -35.63
CA LYS A 821 -0.07 -5.44 -36.14
C LYS A 821 -1.35 -4.86 -36.76
N ARG A 822 -2.18 -5.68 -37.42
CA ARG A 822 -3.46 -5.23 -38.01
C ARG A 822 -4.47 -4.66 -37.01
N ASN A 823 -4.33 -4.93 -35.71
CA ASN A 823 -5.22 -4.38 -34.67
C ASN A 823 -4.56 -3.18 -33.96
N SER A 824 -3.42 -2.68 -34.45
CA SER A 824 -2.67 -1.57 -33.85
C SER A 824 -2.87 -0.27 -34.62
N ILE A 825 -2.92 0.84 -33.89
CA ILE A 825 -3.02 2.21 -34.39
C ILE A 825 -1.88 3.01 -33.78
N GLN A 826 -1.09 3.67 -34.63
CA GLN A 826 -0.02 4.57 -34.20
C GLN A 826 -0.48 6.03 -34.25
N LEU A 827 -0.46 6.72 -33.11
CA LEU A 827 -0.71 8.15 -33.04
C LEU A 827 0.57 8.93 -33.36
N LYS A 828 0.55 9.69 -34.46
CA LYS A 828 1.70 10.49 -34.93
C LYS A 828 1.59 11.97 -34.60
N SER A 829 0.38 12.53 -34.56
CA SER A 829 0.18 13.96 -34.27
C SER A 829 0.40 14.27 -32.78
N GLN A 830 1.25 15.24 -32.47
CA GLN A 830 1.54 15.69 -31.10
C GLN A 830 1.12 17.16 -30.86
N PHE A 831 0.73 17.47 -29.62
CA PHE A 831 0.04 18.73 -29.26
C PHE A 831 0.84 19.64 -28.31
N VAL A 832 2.13 19.36 -28.12
CA VAL A 832 2.85 19.79 -26.92
C VAL A 832 4.15 20.52 -27.22
N VAL A 833 5.05 19.88 -27.95
CA VAL A 833 6.41 20.36 -28.16
C VAL A 833 6.52 21.03 -29.52
N ASN A 834 7.42 22.00 -29.67
CA ASN A 834 7.64 22.65 -30.96
C ASN A 834 8.46 21.76 -31.92
N GLN A 835 8.65 22.23 -33.15
CA GLN A 835 9.29 21.46 -34.21
C GLN A 835 10.71 21.02 -33.84
N GLU A 836 11.55 21.92 -33.32
CA GLU A 836 12.94 21.60 -32.99
C GLU A 836 13.08 20.54 -31.88
N ILE A 837 12.27 20.63 -30.82
CA ILE A 837 12.25 19.63 -29.74
C ILE A 837 11.71 18.29 -30.28
N MET A 838 10.70 18.34 -31.15
CA MET A 838 10.12 17.16 -31.77
C MET A 838 11.10 16.46 -32.73
N ASP A 839 11.86 17.22 -33.53
CA ASP A 839 12.85 16.67 -34.46
C ASP A 839 13.96 15.94 -33.69
N LEU A 840 14.39 16.50 -32.55
CA LEU A 840 15.29 15.80 -31.64
C LEU A 840 14.66 14.50 -31.11
N ALA A 841 13.40 14.53 -30.67
CA ALA A 841 12.71 13.32 -30.20
C ALA A 841 12.56 12.27 -31.30
N ASN A 842 12.27 12.68 -32.53
CA ASN A 842 12.15 11.83 -33.71
C ASN A 842 13.49 11.21 -34.10
N SER A 843 14.60 11.95 -34.01
CA SER A 843 15.94 11.43 -34.29
C SER A 843 16.39 10.29 -33.37
N LEU A 844 15.73 10.14 -32.21
CA LEU A 844 16.02 9.10 -31.19
C LEU A 844 15.08 7.89 -31.26
N ASN A 845 14.13 7.88 -32.20
CA ASN A 845 13.11 6.84 -32.37
C ASN A 845 13.19 6.23 -33.77
N ASP A 846 12.66 5.00 -33.91
CA ASP A 846 12.60 4.33 -35.20
C ASP A 846 11.66 5.05 -36.19
N ASP A 847 11.91 4.89 -37.50
CA ASP A 847 11.18 5.59 -38.57
C ASP A 847 9.65 5.36 -38.54
N GLU A 848 9.19 4.21 -38.04
CA GLU A 848 7.76 3.91 -37.91
C GLU A 848 7.06 4.79 -36.85
N ASN A 849 7.82 5.37 -35.92
CA ASN A 849 7.35 6.11 -34.74
C ASN A 849 7.55 7.63 -34.83
N GLN A 850 7.80 8.18 -36.03
CA GLN A 850 7.98 9.62 -36.18
C GLN A 850 6.71 10.43 -35.89
N MET A 851 6.85 11.42 -35.01
CA MET A 851 5.81 12.38 -34.66
C MET A 851 5.75 13.56 -35.63
N VAL A 852 4.58 14.17 -35.74
CA VAL A 852 4.35 15.39 -36.51
C VAL A 852 3.61 16.40 -35.61
N CYS A 853 3.97 17.69 -35.68
CA CYS A 853 3.24 18.74 -35.00
C CYS A 853 1.80 18.77 -35.51
N PHE A 854 0.82 18.89 -34.61
CA PHE A 854 -0.58 18.94 -35.00
C PHE A 854 -0.89 20.15 -35.91
N ASP A 855 -0.33 21.32 -35.59
CA ASP A 855 -0.49 22.54 -36.37
C ASP A 855 0.77 23.41 -36.37
N GLN A 856 0.72 24.51 -37.14
CA GLN A 856 1.82 25.46 -37.23
C GLN A 856 2.04 26.24 -35.92
N GLU A 857 0.98 26.48 -35.12
CA GLU A 857 1.08 27.24 -33.87
C GLU A 857 1.94 26.49 -32.83
N ILE A 858 1.73 25.19 -32.68
CA ILE A 858 2.55 24.32 -31.84
C ILE A 858 3.97 24.27 -32.39
N SER A 859 4.13 24.08 -33.71
CA SER A 859 5.44 23.94 -34.35
C SER A 859 6.35 25.15 -34.13
N GLN A 860 5.77 26.34 -34.00
CA GLN A 860 6.45 27.62 -33.80
C GLN A 860 6.40 28.10 -32.34
N SER A 861 5.86 27.30 -31.43
CA SER A 861 5.68 27.72 -30.05
C SER A 861 7.02 27.87 -29.32
N VAL A 862 7.21 29.00 -28.65
CA VAL A 862 8.42 29.31 -27.87
C VAL A 862 8.07 29.65 -26.43
N LEU A 863 9.03 29.47 -25.53
CA LEU A 863 8.89 29.90 -24.12
C LEU A 863 8.85 31.44 -24.07
N LYS A 864 7.70 32.03 -23.74
CA LYS A 864 7.58 33.48 -23.56
C LYS A 864 8.09 33.86 -22.16
N PRO A 865 9.20 34.63 -22.03
CA PRO A 865 9.68 35.08 -20.75
C PRO A 865 8.70 36.11 -20.19
N ASN A 866 8.40 36.02 -18.90
CA ASN A 866 7.48 36.93 -18.25
C ASN A 866 8.15 38.32 -18.17
N THR A 867 7.64 39.31 -18.90
CA THR A 867 8.28 40.63 -19.09
C THR A 867 8.16 41.58 -17.88
N GLN A 868 7.75 41.10 -16.70
CA GLN A 868 7.50 41.94 -15.53
C GLN A 868 8.65 42.00 -14.50
N ASP A 869 9.72 41.23 -14.67
CA ASP A 869 10.86 41.24 -13.74
C ASP A 869 12.16 41.60 -14.47
N GLU A 870 12.55 42.88 -14.46
CA GLU A 870 13.91 43.28 -14.81
C GLU A 870 14.91 42.67 -13.78
N PRO A 871 16.03 42.08 -14.22
CA PRO A 871 17.05 41.58 -13.30
C PRO A 871 17.63 42.77 -12.51
N LYS A 872 17.41 42.79 -11.19
CA LYS A 872 18.02 43.79 -10.31
C LYS A 872 19.54 43.71 -10.44
N LYS A 873 20.18 44.83 -10.83
CA LYS A 873 21.65 44.95 -10.85
C LYS A 873 22.19 44.70 -9.44
N HIS A 874 23.13 43.77 -9.32
CA HIS A 874 23.94 43.60 -8.12
C HIS A 874 25.19 44.48 -8.23
N ASP A 875 25.33 45.46 -7.34
CA ASP A 875 26.48 46.37 -7.26
C ASP A 875 27.67 45.70 -6.55
N ASN A 876 28.32 44.71 -7.17
CA ASN A 876 29.57 44.14 -6.62
C ASN A 876 30.66 43.98 -7.70
N PRO A 877 31.71 44.82 -7.70
CA PRO A 877 32.66 44.97 -8.81
C PRO A 877 33.74 43.86 -8.93
N LYS A 878 33.64 42.74 -8.19
CA LYS A 878 34.64 41.64 -8.24
C LYS A 878 34.31 40.51 -9.21
N LEU A 879 33.20 40.60 -9.96
CA LEU A 879 32.67 39.51 -10.79
C LEU A 879 32.83 39.73 -12.31
N GLU A 880 33.61 40.69 -12.79
CA GLU A 880 33.48 41.17 -14.19
C GLU A 880 33.84 40.15 -15.30
N ILE A 881 34.65 39.11 -15.03
CA ILE A 881 35.01 38.10 -16.05
C ILE A 881 34.06 36.89 -16.02
N SER A 882 33.66 36.41 -14.83
CA SER A 882 32.63 35.38 -14.67
C SER A 882 31.27 35.87 -15.17
N HIS A 883 30.94 37.14 -14.92
CA HIS A 883 29.68 37.74 -15.35
C HIS A 883 29.55 37.81 -16.88
N PHE A 884 30.64 37.95 -17.64
CA PHE A 884 30.57 38.02 -19.12
C PHE A 884 30.32 36.66 -19.78
N LEU A 885 30.94 35.59 -19.25
CA LEU A 885 30.71 34.22 -19.70
C LEU A 885 29.34 33.69 -19.24
N GLU A 886 28.93 34.03 -18.01
CA GLU A 886 27.59 33.74 -17.49
C GLU A 886 26.52 34.45 -18.30
N GLN A 887 26.67 35.75 -18.63
CA GLN A 887 25.69 36.48 -19.44
C GLN A 887 25.55 35.95 -20.87
N LYS A 888 26.61 35.44 -21.52
CA LYS A 888 26.50 34.83 -22.86
C LYS A 888 25.75 33.49 -22.83
N VAL A 889 25.97 32.68 -21.80
CA VAL A 889 25.24 31.40 -21.65
C VAL A 889 23.80 31.67 -21.18
N LEU A 890 23.61 32.54 -20.20
CA LEU A 890 22.29 32.97 -19.71
C LEU A 890 21.47 33.64 -20.81
N SER A 891 22.04 34.52 -21.64
CA SER A 891 21.32 35.12 -22.76
C SER A 891 20.86 34.06 -23.78
N LYS A 892 21.65 33.02 -24.03
CA LYS A 892 21.20 31.87 -24.84
C LYS A 892 20.09 31.06 -24.13
N ILE A 893 20.23 30.81 -22.82
CA ILE A 893 19.26 30.09 -21.98
C ILE A 893 17.93 30.85 -21.85
N ILE A 894 17.96 32.17 -21.84
CA ILE A 894 16.75 33.00 -21.72
C ILE A 894 16.15 33.28 -23.09
N ASN A 895 16.94 33.27 -24.18
CA ASN A 895 16.45 33.53 -25.53
C ASN A 895 15.36 32.51 -25.95
N PRO A 896 14.11 32.96 -26.19
CA PRO A 896 13.01 32.10 -26.62
C PRO A 896 13.25 31.37 -27.94
N GLU A 897 14.09 31.95 -28.81
CA GLU A 897 14.44 31.38 -30.13
C GLU A 897 15.38 30.17 -30.03
N ASN A 898 15.90 29.86 -28.84
CA ASN A 898 16.68 28.65 -28.59
C ASN A 898 15.81 27.64 -27.80
N PRO A 899 14.95 26.86 -28.45
CA PRO A 899 14.09 25.90 -27.75
C PRO A 899 14.86 24.66 -27.29
N VAL A 900 15.99 24.32 -27.89
CA VAL A 900 16.87 23.24 -27.43
C VAL A 900 18.25 23.81 -27.10
N ILE A 901 18.71 23.58 -25.87
CA ILE A 901 20.03 24.03 -25.43
C ILE A 901 20.74 22.89 -24.73
N PHE A 902 21.94 22.60 -25.22
CA PHE A 902 22.84 21.62 -24.63
C PHE A 902 23.99 22.32 -23.94
N ILE A 903 24.14 22.12 -22.63
CA ILE A 903 25.18 22.70 -21.79
C ILE A 903 26.18 21.59 -21.47
N SER A 904 27.27 21.56 -22.24
CA SER A 904 28.39 20.64 -21.99
C SER A 904 29.34 21.27 -20.96
N MET A 905 29.50 20.61 -19.82
CA MET A 905 30.48 21.01 -18.81
C MET A 905 31.79 20.25 -19.05
N ASN A 906 32.62 20.78 -19.96
CA ASN A 906 33.90 20.16 -20.32
C ASN A 906 35.03 20.53 -19.35
N ARG A 907 36.03 19.65 -19.20
CA ARG A 907 37.23 19.81 -18.33
C ARG A 907 37.94 21.16 -18.50
N ASP A 908 37.92 21.75 -19.69
CA ASP A 908 38.55 23.04 -19.97
C ASP A 908 37.93 24.20 -19.18
N PHE A 909 36.63 24.12 -18.84
CA PHE A 909 35.96 25.10 -17.99
C PHE A 909 36.53 25.06 -16.55
N LEU A 910 36.75 23.86 -16.01
CA LEU A 910 37.37 23.63 -14.71
C LEU A 910 38.87 23.94 -14.71
N GLN A 911 39.60 23.64 -15.80
CA GLN A 911 41.03 23.98 -15.91
C GLN A 911 41.29 25.48 -16.06
N ASN A 912 40.40 26.21 -16.75
CA ASN A 912 40.49 27.67 -16.82
C ASN A 912 40.13 28.33 -15.48
N ALA A 913 39.19 27.75 -14.72
CA ALA A 913 38.91 28.18 -13.33
C ALA A 913 40.08 27.87 -12.37
N LYS A 914 40.87 26.82 -12.62
CA LYS A 914 42.11 26.54 -11.85
C LYS A 914 43.26 27.51 -12.15
N LYS A 915 43.25 28.21 -13.30
CA LYS A 915 44.28 29.21 -13.65
C LYS A 915 44.04 30.59 -13.04
N SER A 916 42.83 30.88 -12.57
CA SER A 916 42.58 31.95 -11.60
C SER A 916 42.94 31.44 -10.21
N ASN A 917 43.98 32.01 -9.60
CA ASN A 917 44.66 31.58 -8.36
C ASN A 917 43.82 31.47 -7.07
N ASP A 918 42.50 31.22 -7.13
CA ASP A 918 41.60 31.25 -5.98
C ASP A 918 41.27 29.87 -5.38
N PHE A 919 41.88 28.77 -5.83
CA PHE A 919 41.66 27.43 -5.25
C PHE A 919 42.97 26.64 -5.06
N PRO A 920 43.26 26.11 -3.85
CA PRO A 920 44.44 25.29 -3.61
C PRO A 920 44.31 23.88 -4.22
N GLU A 921 45.46 23.32 -4.59
CA GLU A 921 45.68 22.08 -5.32
C GLU A 921 44.96 20.85 -4.73
N ILE A 922 44.37 20.02 -5.59
CA ILE A 922 43.91 18.66 -5.27
C ILE A 922 44.64 17.70 -6.22
N GLU A 923 45.35 16.73 -5.64
CA GLU A 923 46.16 15.70 -6.31
C GLU A 923 45.34 14.78 -7.23
N ASP A 924 45.95 14.42 -8.36
CA ASP A 924 45.43 13.47 -9.35
C ASP A 924 45.63 12.01 -8.90
N SER A 925 44.58 11.37 -8.39
CA SER A 925 44.42 9.91 -8.52
C SER A 925 42.95 9.47 -8.45
N PHE A 926 42.43 8.91 -9.55
CA PHE A 926 41.11 8.28 -9.62
C PHE A 926 41.28 6.78 -9.93
N PRO A 927 40.80 5.86 -9.08
CA PRO A 927 40.57 4.47 -9.47
C PRO A 927 39.16 4.26 -10.04
N SER A 928 39.07 3.33 -10.98
CA SER A 928 37.92 2.96 -11.83
C SER A 928 36.60 2.70 -11.09
N TYR A 929 35.51 3.19 -11.69
CA TYR A 929 34.11 3.15 -11.28
C TYR A 929 33.61 1.78 -10.76
N ASN A 930 33.46 1.69 -9.43
CA ASN A 930 32.40 0.94 -8.73
C ASN A 930 32.24 1.33 -7.25
N GLN A 931 32.67 2.55 -6.86
CA GLN A 931 32.45 3.09 -5.51
C GLN A 931 31.66 4.41 -5.56
N PRO A 932 30.72 4.62 -4.63
CA PRO A 932 29.84 5.78 -4.60
C PRO A 932 30.57 7.04 -4.12
N LYS A 933 30.31 8.16 -4.81
CA LYS A 933 30.89 9.48 -4.58
C LYS A 933 31.02 9.84 -3.09
N GLU A 934 32.24 10.08 -2.64
CA GLU A 934 32.51 10.76 -1.38
C GLU A 934 31.90 12.17 -1.39
N SER A 935 31.57 12.65 -0.19
CA SER A 935 30.96 13.94 0.11
C SER A 935 31.53 15.10 -0.71
N ILE A 936 30.66 15.76 -1.48
CA ILE A 936 30.92 17.08 -2.04
C ILE A 936 31.04 18.06 -0.87
N LYS A 937 32.24 18.62 -0.65
CA LYS A 937 32.47 19.67 0.36
C LYS A 937 31.84 21.00 -0.11
N PRO A 938 31.54 21.93 0.82
CA PRO A 938 30.86 23.20 0.51
C PRO A 938 31.58 24.12 -0.49
N ASP A 939 32.85 23.86 -0.79
CA ASP A 939 33.68 24.66 -1.70
C ASP A 939 33.69 24.14 -3.15
N ASP A 940 32.69 23.33 -3.53
CA ASP A 940 32.52 22.85 -4.90
C ASP A 940 31.95 23.97 -5.79
N PRO A 941 32.60 24.34 -6.91
CA PRO A 941 32.08 25.33 -7.86
C PRO A 941 30.67 25.00 -8.37
N MET A 942 30.22 23.74 -8.27
CA MET A 942 28.84 23.34 -8.59
C MET A 942 27.81 23.75 -7.52
N HIS A 943 28.23 23.86 -6.26
CA HIS A 943 27.41 24.42 -5.18
C HIS A 943 27.23 25.93 -5.37
N ASP A 944 28.28 26.64 -5.76
CA ASP A 944 28.21 28.08 -6.05
C ASP A 944 27.49 28.39 -7.37
N PHE A 945 27.63 27.58 -8.42
CA PHE A 945 26.83 27.77 -9.65
C PHE A 945 25.34 27.59 -9.38
N ASN A 946 24.94 26.56 -8.63
CA ASN A 946 23.54 26.37 -8.23
C ASN A 946 23.05 27.46 -7.28
N ARG A 947 23.90 27.96 -6.36
CA ARG A 947 23.55 29.12 -5.52
C ARG A 947 23.36 30.38 -6.36
N THR A 948 24.24 30.62 -7.33
CA THR A 948 24.21 31.79 -8.20
C THR A 948 22.99 31.74 -9.11
N PHE A 949 22.73 30.58 -9.73
CA PHE A 949 21.55 30.33 -10.57
C PHE A 949 20.23 30.44 -9.77
N ASN A 950 20.20 29.99 -8.51
CA ASN A 950 19.05 30.17 -7.62
C ASN A 950 18.97 31.57 -6.98
N SER A 951 20.07 32.33 -6.94
CA SER A 951 20.12 33.71 -6.40
C SER A 951 19.68 34.76 -7.41
N PHE A 952 19.72 34.44 -8.71
CA PHE A 952 18.89 35.13 -9.68
C PHE A 952 17.44 34.82 -9.32
N ASN A 953 16.75 35.79 -8.72
CA ASN A 953 15.33 35.72 -8.36
C ASN A 953 14.46 35.41 -9.59
N PHE A 954 14.38 34.13 -9.98
CA PHE A 954 13.21 33.61 -10.66
C PHE A 954 12.15 33.49 -9.58
N ASN A 955 11.25 34.48 -9.53
CA ASN A 955 10.16 34.58 -8.55
C ASN A 955 9.46 33.23 -8.32
N ARG A 956 8.97 33.02 -7.08
CA ARG A 956 8.21 31.83 -6.63
C ARG A 956 7.01 31.42 -7.52
N ASN A 957 6.62 32.26 -8.48
CA ASN A 957 5.57 31.98 -9.47
C ASN A 957 6.06 31.32 -10.78
N LEU A 958 7.37 31.20 -11.00
CA LEU A 958 7.96 30.49 -12.16
C LEU A 958 8.15 28.98 -11.93
N GLN A 959 7.90 28.50 -10.69
CA GLN A 959 7.90 27.06 -10.39
C GLN A 959 6.73 26.29 -11.02
N GLN A 960 5.82 26.97 -11.74
CA GLN A 960 4.73 26.37 -12.51
C GLN A 960 4.96 26.35 -14.03
N THR A 961 6.12 26.77 -14.56
CA THR A 961 6.36 26.78 -16.01
C THR A 961 7.58 25.95 -16.41
N ASN A 962 7.36 24.74 -16.95
CA ASN A 962 8.08 24.10 -18.06
C ASN A 962 9.62 24.21 -18.14
N TRP A 963 10.35 23.80 -17.09
CA TRP A 963 11.78 23.45 -17.20
C TRP A 963 11.97 21.94 -17.03
N ILE A 964 12.78 21.30 -17.89
CA ILE A 964 13.18 19.89 -17.75
C ILE A 964 14.67 19.87 -17.37
N HIS A 965 15.01 19.15 -16.31
CA HIS A 965 16.39 18.78 -15.97
C HIS A 965 16.59 17.28 -16.24
N PHE A 966 17.62 16.93 -17.03
CA PHE A 966 18.13 15.56 -17.13
C PHE A 966 19.60 15.51 -16.78
N PHE A 967 19.98 14.49 -16.00
CA PHE A 967 21.38 14.10 -15.86
C PHE A 967 21.55 12.57 -15.88
N ASN A 968 22.47 12.14 -16.77
CA ASN A 968 23.24 10.90 -16.87
C ASN A 968 22.88 9.87 -17.98
N ASN A 969 23.95 9.32 -18.58
CA ASN A 969 24.03 8.65 -19.88
C ASN A 969 23.38 7.26 -20.03
N ARG A 970 22.46 6.83 -19.14
CA ARG A 970 21.78 5.51 -19.29
C ARG A 970 20.30 5.46 -18.87
N THR A 971 19.63 6.59 -18.65
CA THR A 971 18.21 6.60 -18.23
C THR A 971 17.31 7.41 -19.18
N THR A 972 16.69 6.68 -20.10
CA THR A 972 15.33 6.84 -20.68
C THR A 972 14.68 8.23 -20.71
N LYS A 973 14.66 8.82 -21.92
CA LYS A 973 13.44 9.16 -22.72
C LYS A 973 12.16 9.60 -21.96
N HIS A 974 12.22 10.68 -21.16
CA HIS A 974 11.00 11.40 -20.74
C HIS A 974 10.97 12.84 -21.28
N PHE A 975 10.38 13.05 -22.46
CA PHE A 975 9.97 14.39 -22.86
C PHE A 975 8.75 14.80 -22.02
N LEU A 976 8.95 15.68 -21.04
CA LEU A 976 7.85 16.44 -20.45
C LEU A 976 7.39 17.52 -21.45
N PRO A 977 6.15 18.01 -21.33
CA PRO A 977 5.64 19.10 -22.15
C PRO A 977 6.33 20.42 -21.82
N SER A 978 7.50 20.71 -22.41
CA SER A 978 8.16 22.00 -22.26
C SER A 978 8.37 22.69 -23.60
N LYS A 979 8.17 24.02 -23.63
CA LYS A 979 8.45 24.88 -24.80
C LYS A 979 9.95 25.23 -24.91
N LYS A 980 10.76 24.68 -24.01
CA LYS A 980 12.22 24.79 -23.98
C LYS A 980 12.83 23.57 -23.28
N LEU A 981 13.87 23.00 -23.86
CA LEU A 981 14.59 21.83 -23.38
C LEU A 981 16.03 22.21 -23.05
N LEU A 982 16.44 21.94 -21.81
CA LEU A 982 17.80 22.15 -21.34
C LEU A 982 18.42 20.81 -20.99
N LEU A 983 19.42 20.42 -21.76
CA LEU A 983 20.17 19.19 -21.58
C LEU A 983 21.55 19.55 -21.05
N PHE A 984 22.01 18.81 -20.06
CA PHE A 984 23.34 18.99 -19.51
C PHE A 984 24.15 17.72 -19.69
N GLU A 985 25.36 17.87 -20.23
CA GLU A 985 26.31 16.76 -20.38
C GLU A 985 27.42 16.89 -19.35
N PHE A 986 27.53 15.84 -18.54
CA PHE A 986 28.68 15.60 -17.70
C PHE A 986 29.57 14.58 -18.39
N ASN A 987 30.73 15.00 -18.87
CA ASN A 987 31.79 14.07 -19.26
C ASN A 987 32.40 13.46 -18.00
N SER A 988 31.83 12.35 -17.53
CA SER A 988 32.44 11.52 -16.49
C SER A 988 33.36 10.47 -17.14
N ASN A 989 34.67 10.69 -17.05
CA ASN A 989 35.64 9.60 -17.02
C ASN A 989 35.95 9.26 -15.57
#